data_AF-A0A368T0T2-F1
#
_entry.id   AF-A0A368T0T2-F1
#
_cell.length_a   1.000
_cell.length_b   1.000
_cell.length_c   1.000
_cell.angle_alpha   90.00
_cell.angle_beta   90.00
_cell.angle_gamma   90.00
#
_symmetry.space_group_name_H-M   'P 1'
#
loop_
_entity.id
_entity.type
_entity.pdbx_description
1 polymer ?
#
loop_
_entity_poly.entity_id
_entity_poly.type
_entity_poly.pdbx_seq_one_letter_code
_entity_poly.pdbx_strand_id
1 'polypeptide(L)'
;MTPATLGPPPPGCEKRSTGFTRPVLVCRGEVKNGAGVVTTVTTALTTSANEAPRRRNDEDAPEAGQSLTARLSAAPLDPAARRWVVAALHGDDALAACASGEAPDLPMPAEPGSPVRRSRRSYLGRVEVQGFRGIGRASVLEFPPGPGLTVIVGRNGSGKSSFAEAIEAALTGRNLRWDGMPTAWRDGWRNLHFDDRTEITVELQMAGDSQWTRVTRTWAGASVRSAHGEVVFPTGETGPLGELGWGDELLRFRPFLSYDELGRTVTGRAAELYDTLTTLLGLTELAETERRLAKACDRLDKQQSRPARDLGYLVEQLRGSTDPRAARALELLTAPSIDLDRVAAVAADDGPSDPARQVVLRRLRRLAVPERALMADVVSELRGAAMELAMAAGTKGDRARGVVQLLRQAMEHHQRHPGDADCPTCGAADALDADWVARARAEIARLEPAAAGAAAAYERAEQARDQARFLMAPPPSWLPADSDLGQVWAQWAAGAELTDLGELAEHIESTGRRLRSSAVAARKAATERLADPTDGWAELAEQLAAWVDDARAALRARETLRPAEQALHWFTACARELRAERLRPLASHAERVWQRLRQERHIDLEALRLVGRGAQRRVAVDVSVDGTGSAGHAPGLLSQGEFQALALSICLPRTMVPGNPFGFLVLDDPVQAMDTETVEGLAAVLAEVGRHRQLVVFTHDTRLPDSLHRLGLPATIRMIHRDAMSNVWVD
;
A
#
# COMPACT_ATOMS: atom_id res chain seq x y z
N MET A 1 21.21 52.99 52.32
CA MET A 1 22.38 53.83 52.02
C MET A 1 22.04 54.71 50.83
N THR A 2 22.36 55.99 50.95
CA THR A 2 22.15 57.13 50.02
C THR A 2 22.31 56.79 48.53
N PRO A 3 21.55 57.43 47.60
CA PRO A 3 21.79 57.27 46.17
C PRO A 3 22.99 58.14 45.78
N ALA A 4 24.01 57.53 45.17
CA ALA A 4 25.15 58.24 44.62
C ALA A 4 24.78 58.88 43.27
N THR A 5 24.94 60.20 43.21
CA THR A 5 24.79 61.03 42.02
C THR A 5 25.95 60.78 41.04
N LEU A 6 25.65 60.30 39.83
CA LEU A 6 26.61 60.21 38.72
C LEU A 6 26.48 61.47 37.85
N GLY A 7 27.59 62.18 37.62
CA GLY A 7 27.68 63.38 36.77
C GLY A 7 27.43 63.10 35.27
N PRO A 8 27.29 64.16 34.45
CA PRO A 8 26.91 64.03 33.05
C PRO A 8 28.06 63.50 32.17
N PRO A 9 27.77 62.79 31.07
CA PRO A 9 28.80 62.25 30.18
C PRO A 9 29.38 63.34 29.24
N PRO A 10 30.62 63.16 28.73
CA PRO A 10 31.23 64.05 27.72
C PRO A 10 30.52 63.96 26.35
N PRO A 11 30.66 64.98 25.48
CA PRO A 11 29.87 65.09 24.26
C PRO A 11 30.20 63.97 23.26
N GLY A 12 29.18 63.24 22.80
CA GLY A 12 29.28 62.25 21.71
C GLY A 12 28.89 60.79 22.04
N CYS A 13 28.39 60.48 23.25
CA CYS A 13 27.94 59.12 23.63
C CYS A 13 26.42 59.05 23.88
N GLU A 14 25.70 58.19 23.15
CA GLU A 14 24.30 57.85 23.41
C GLU A 14 24.18 56.61 24.32
N LYS A 15 23.37 56.70 25.39
CA LYS A 15 22.90 55.53 26.14
C LYS A 15 21.63 54.99 25.47
N ARG A 16 21.64 53.76 24.97
CA ARG A 16 20.43 53.06 24.54
C ARG A 16 20.02 52.02 25.58
N SER A 17 18.77 52.07 26.04
CA SER A 17 18.18 51.02 26.87
C SER A 17 17.68 49.89 25.97
N THR A 18 18.47 48.82 25.83
CA THR A 18 17.94 47.51 25.44
C THR A 18 17.49 46.82 26.73
N GLY A 19 16.29 46.23 26.75
CA GLY A 19 15.61 45.72 27.95
C GLY A 19 16.25 44.49 28.62
N PHE A 20 17.56 44.51 28.88
CA PHE A 20 18.29 43.56 29.71
C PHE A 20 19.04 44.28 30.84
N THR A 21 19.26 43.59 31.95
CA THR A 21 19.59 44.11 33.28
C THR A 21 20.98 44.76 33.48
N ARG A 22 21.74 45.10 32.42
CA ARG A 22 22.99 45.88 32.52
C ARG A 22 23.22 46.77 31.28
N PRO A 23 23.64 48.04 31.44
CA PRO A 23 23.86 48.95 30.30
C PRO A 23 25.19 48.69 29.57
N VAL A 24 25.17 48.78 28.23
CA VAL A 24 26.35 48.69 27.34
C VAL A 24 26.71 50.09 26.84
N LEU A 25 28.00 50.45 26.90
CA LEU A 25 28.52 51.71 26.34
C LEU A 25 29.00 51.46 24.90
N VAL A 26 28.55 52.27 23.94
CA VAL A 26 28.97 52.17 22.53
C VAL A 26 29.70 53.46 22.15
N CYS A 27 30.99 53.35 21.83
CA CYS A 27 31.80 54.47 21.33
C CYS A 27 31.95 54.35 19.81
N ARG A 28 31.68 55.43 19.06
CA ARG A 28 31.95 55.52 17.62
C ARG A 28 33.22 56.34 17.39
N GLY A 29 34.19 55.78 16.68
CA GLY A 29 35.39 56.49 16.22
C GLY A 29 35.50 56.40 14.70
N GLU A 30 35.84 57.52 14.04
CA GLU A 30 36.16 57.58 12.62
C GLU A 30 37.68 57.61 12.42
N VAL A 31 38.23 56.74 11.58
CA VAL A 31 39.62 56.79 11.12
C VAL A 31 39.61 56.96 9.61
N LYS A 32 40.23 58.04 9.11
CA LYS A 32 40.42 58.28 7.67
C LYS A 32 41.74 57.66 7.21
N ASN A 33 41.67 56.64 6.38
CA ASN A 33 42.76 56.25 5.49
C ASN A 33 42.31 56.42 4.04
N GLY A 34 43.25 56.75 3.14
CA GLY A 34 43.05 57.33 1.80
C GLY A 34 42.31 56.49 0.74
N ALA A 35 41.43 55.56 1.13
CA ALA A 35 40.50 54.88 0.23
C ALA A 35 39.25 54.43 1.02
N GLY A 36 38.29 55.34 1.22
CA GLY A 36 36.93 55.03 1.71
C GLY A 36 36.74 55.03 3.25
N VAL A 37 35.55 55.47 3.69
CA VAL A 37 35.14 55.53 5.10
C VAL A 37 34.70 54.13 5.57
N VAL A 38 35.36 53.58 6.58
CA VAL A 38 34.96 52.32 7.25
C VAL A 38 34.52 52.66 8.68
N THR A 39 33.28 52.33 9.03
CA THR A 39 32.75 52.47 10.40
C THR A 39 33.03 51.20 11.19
N THR A 40 33.85 51.26 12.23
CA THR A 40 34.14 50.11 13.12
C THR A 40 33.36 50.24 14.43
N VAL A 41 32.69 49.16 14.86
CA VAL A 41 31.99 49.08 16.15
C VAL A 41 32.73 48.08 17.04
N THR A 42 33.31 48.55 18.14
CA THR A 42 34.01 47.71 19.12
C THR A 42 33.16 47.60 20.38
N THR A 43 32.83 46.37 20.81
CA THR A 43 32.13 46.10 22.08
C THR A 43 33.14 45.55 23.07
N ALA A 44 33.41 46.27 24.17
CA ALA A 44 34.29 45.82 25.24
C ALA A 44 33.45 45.42 26.47
N LEU A 45 33.61 44.18 26.93
CA LEU A 45 33.06 43.70 28.22
C LEU A 45 34.10 43.96 29.31
N THR A 46 33.75 44.74 30.32
CA THR A 46 34.58 44.99 31.51
C THR A 46 34.54 43.78 32.44
N THR A 47 35.69 43.14 32.66
CA THR A 47 35.88 42.09 33.67
C THR A 47 36.22 42.72 35.02
N SER A 48 35.33 42.58 35.99
CA SER A 48 35.61 42.85 37.41
C SER A 48 35.95 41.51 38.07
N ALA A 49 37.22 41.32 38.40
CA ALA A 49 37.69 40.20 39.21
C ALA A 49 37.25 40.39 40.67
N ASN A 50 36.73 39.32 41.29
CA ASN A 50 37.06 38.81 42.64
C ASN A 50 35.83 38.16 43.30
N GLU A 51 35.63 36.84 43.15
CA GLU A 51 34.88 36.02 44.12
C GLU A 51 35.15 34.51 43.90
N ALA A 52 35.47 33.80 44.99
CA ALA A 52 35.86 32.39 45.01
C ALA A 52 34.70 31.42 44.67
N PRO A 53 34.96 30.23 44.08
CA PRO A 53 33.90 29.37 43.59
C PRO A 53 33.24 28.60 44.75
N ARG A 54 31.98 28.91 45.04
CA ARG A 54 31.09 28.04 45.84
C ARG A 54 30.69 26.84 44.98
N ARG A 55 30.80 25.64 45.55
CA ARG A 55 30.32 24.37 44.96
C ARG A 55 28.83 24.51 44.59
N ARG A 56 28.52 24.48 43.29
CA ARG A 56 27.15 24.31 42.79
C ARG A 56 26.80 22.82 42.84
N ASN A 57 25.68 22.51 43.48
CA ASN A 57 25.07 21.18 43.46
C ASN A 57 24.58 20.87 42.03
N ASP A 58 24.83 19.64 41.58
CA ASP A 58 24.42 19.06 40.29
C ASP A 58 22.90 18.74 40.23
N GLU A 59 22.02 19.74 40.34
CA GLU A 59 20.57 19.55 40.15
C GLU A 59 19.92 20.46 39.09
N ASP A 60 20.70 21.23 38.32
CA ASP A 60 20.17 21.97 37.16
C ASP A 60 20.22 21.09 35.89
N ALA A 61 19.22 20.23 35.73
CA ALA A 61 18.91 19.64 34.43
C ALA A 61 18.57 20.78 33.43
N PRO A 62 19.09 20.77 32.19
CA PRO A 62 18.82 21.84 31.23
C PRO A 62 17.32 21.93 30.93
N GLU A 63 16.78 23.15 30.92
CA GLU A 63 15.38 23.48 30.64
C GLU A 63 14.78 22.59 29.54
N ALA A 64 13.78 21.79 29.90
CA ALA A 64 13.09 20.91 28.98
C ALA A 64 12.37 21.75 27.91
N GLY A 65 12.82 21.66 26.65
CA GLY A 65 12.16 22.32 25.52
C GLY A 65 10.67 21.97 25.47
N GLN A 66 9.84 22.92 24.99
CA GLN A 66 8.39 22.75 24.88
C GLN A 66 8.03 21.47 24.12
N SER A 67 7.13 20.68 24.69
CA SER A 67 6.71 19.39 24.15
C SER A 67 5.93 19.54 22.83
N LEU A 68 5.82 18.44 22.08
CA LEU A 68 5.06 18.39 20.82
C LEU A 68 3.60 18.83 21.03
N THR A 69 2.98 18.40 22.12
CA THR A 69 1.59 18.71 22.49
C THR A 69 1.42 20.20 22.77
N ALA A 70 2.36 20.82 23.49
CA ALA A 70 2.35 22.25 23.73
C ALA A 70 2.50 23.06 22.42
N ARG A 71 3.43 22.64 21.54
CA ARG A 71 3.62 23.27 20.23
C ARG A 71 2.38 23.16 19.34
N LEU A 72 1.72 21.99 19.31
CA LEU A 72 0.51 21.78 18.52
C LEU A 72 -0.66 22.63 19.02
N SER A 73 -0.77 22.81 20.34
CA SER A 73 -1.81 23.64 20.96
C SER A 73 -1.62 25.13 20.66
N ALA A 74 -0.38 25.60 20.63
CA ALA A 74 -0.04 26.99 20.29
C ALA A 74 0.08 27.25 18.78
N ALA A 75 0.07 26.20 17.94
CA ALA A 75 0.27 26.33 16.50
C ALA A 75 -0.91 27.04 15.82
N PRO A 76 -0.65 27.99 14.91
CA PRO A 76 -1.66 28.66 14.10
C PRO A 76 -2.13 27.75 12.93
N LEU A 77 -2.63 26.56 13.27
CA LEU A 77 -3.19 25.59 12.33
C LEU A 77 -4.70 25.71 12.25
N ASP A 78 -5.26 25.49 11.06
CA ASP A 78 -6.69 25.23 10.87
C ASP A 78 -7.11 24.05 11.78
N PRO A 79 -8.28 24.10 12.44
CA PRO A 79 -8.85 22.95 13.17
C PRO A 79 -8.80 21.63 12.39
N ALA A 80 -9.03 21.64 11.07
CA ALA A 80 -8.92 20.45 10.24
C ALA A 80 -7.48 19.93 10.14
N ALA A 81 -6.50 20.82 9.91
CA ALA A 81 -5.09 20.45 9.87
C ALA A 81 -4.59 19.95 11.24
N ARG A 82 -5.07 20.53 12.34
CA ARG A 82 -4.77 20.05 13.70
C ARG A 82 -5.28 18.62 13.90
N ARG A 83 -6.50 18.29 13.45
CA ARG A 83 -7.04 16.92 13.51
C ARG A 83 -6.15 15.91 12.76
N TRP A 84 -5.64 16.27 11.59
CA TRP A 84 -4.71 15.41 10.84
C TRP A 84 -3.44 15.07 11.63
N VAL A 85 -2.86 16.06 12.34
CA VAL A 85 -1.71 15.80 13.22
C VAL A 85 -2.09 14.85 14.36
N VAL A 86 -3.22 15.10 15.04
CA VAL A 86 -3.69 14.25 16.14
C VAL A 86 -3.98 12.83 15.68
N ALA A 87 -4.63 12.67 14.52
CA ALA A 87 -4.89 11.37 13.92
C ALA A 87 -3.60 10.60 13.62
N ALA A 88 -2.58 11.29 13.07
CA ALA A 88 -1.29 10.67 12.77
C ALA A 88 -0.56 10.14 14.02
N LEU A 89 -0.72 10.83 15.16
CA LEU A 89 -0.18 10.41 16.46
C LEU A 89 -0.89 9.17 17.02
N HIS A 90 -2.17 8.95 16.68
CA HIS A 90 -2.93 7.78 17.11
C HIS A 90 -2.71 6.55 16.21
N GLY A 91 -2.45 6.76 14.92
CA GLY A 91 -2.10 5.69 13.99
C GLY A 91 -2.81 5.76 12.64
N ASP A 92 -2.63 4.70 11.85
CA ASP A 92 -3.13 4.62 10.47
C ASP A 92 -4.67 4.60 10.39
N ASP A 93 -5.36 3.99 11.36
CA ASP A 93 -6.83 3.90 11.38
C ASP A 93 -7.48 5.27 11.58
N ALA A 94 -6.94 6.07 12.51
CA ALA A 94 -7.38 7.44 12.74
C ALA A 94 -7.15 8.33 11.51
N LEU A 95 -6.03 8.14 10.80
CA LEU A 95 -5.76 8.83 9.54
C LEU A 95 -6.70 8.41 8.41
N ALA A 96 -7.07 7.13 8.34
CA ALA A 96 -8.04 6.64 7.38
C ALA A 96 -9.43 7.24 7.62
N ALA A 97 -9.85 7.38 8.89
CA ALA A 97 -11.07 8.09 9.26
C ALA A 97 -11.04 9.55 8.77
N CYS A 98 -9.96 10.30 9.04
CA CYS A 98 -9.81 11.66 8.52
C CYS A 98 -9.82 11.73 6.98
N ALA A 99 -9.20 10.76 6.29
CA ALA A 99 -9.20 10.68 4.83
C ALA A 99 -10.60 10.42 4.25
N SER A 100 -11.47 9.72 4.97
CA SER A 100 -12.86 9.48 4.58
C SER A 100 -13.79 10.68 4.83
N GLY A 101 -13.29 11.74 5.47
CA GLY A 101 -14.07 12.92 5.86
C GLY A 101 -14.69 12.81 7.26
N GLU A 102 -14.41 11.73 8.00
CA GLU A 102 -14.81 11.62 9.40
C GLU A 102 -13.97 12.56 10.27
N ALA A 103 -14.60 13.09 11.32
CA ALA A 103 -13.95 13.88 12.36
C ALA A 103 -13.91 13.07 13.66
N PRO A 104 -12.98 12.10 13.79
CA PRO A 104 -12.88 11.31 15.00
C PRO A 104 -12.52 12.23 16.18
N ASP A 105 -13.30 12.17 17.25
CA ASP A 105 -13.02 12.89 18.49
C ASP A 105 -11.92 12.15 19.25
N LEU A 106 -10.68 12.44 18.89
CA LEU A 106 -9.50 11.84 19.48
C LEU A 106 -8.97 12.75 20.58
N PRO A 107 -8.85 12.26 21.84
CA PRO A 107 -8.18 13.04 22.87
C PRO A 107 -6.75 13.31 22.44
N MET A 108 -6.16 14.43 22.89
CA MET A 108 -4.72 14.60 22.69
C MET A 108 -4.00 13.38 23.26
N PRO A 109 -3.08 12.73 22.52
CA PRO A 109 -2.32 11.62 23.07
C PRO A 109 -1.67 12.13 24.35
N ALA A 110 -1.89 11.42 25.47
CA ALA A 110 -1.08 11.65 26.63
C ALA A 110 0.37 11.54 26.15
N GLU A 111 1.20 12.55 26.46
CA GLU A 111 2.63 12.36 26.26
C GLU A 111 2.99 11.03 26.90
N PRO A 112 3.90 10.24 26.32
CA PRO A 112 4.49 9.13 27.05
C PRO A 112 5.24 9.70 28.25
N GLY A 113 4.48 10.01 29.30
CA GLY A 113 4.90 10.30 30.65
C GLY A 113 5.21 8.96 31.27
N SER A 114 6.23 8.30 30.74
CA SER A 114 7.01 7.42 31.59
C SER A 114 8.20 8.26 32.04
N PRO A 115 8.33 8.60 33.34
CA PRO A 115 9.66 8.86 33.84
C PRO A 115 10.50 7.69 33.34
N VAL A 116 11.63 7.98 32.69
CA VAL A 116 12.64 6.95 32.41
C VAL A 116 12.78 6.18 33.72
N ARG A 117 12.19 4.97 33.80
CA ARG A 117 12.37 4.10 34.95
C ARG A 117 13.88 4.06 35.06
N ARG A 118 14.43 4.54 36.18
CA ARG A 118 15.89 4.54 36.37
C ARG A 118 16.28 3.07 36.34
N SER A 119 16.63 2.56 35.16
CA SER A 119 17.06 1.19 35.00
C SER A 119 18.27 1.04 35.89
N ARG A 120 18.25 0.02 36.76
CA ARG A 120 19.37 -0.26 37.65
C ARG A 120 20.58 -0.49 36.76
N ARG A 121 21.67 0.24 37.01
CA ARG A 121 22.87 0.13 36.19
C ARG A 121 23.50 -1.25 36.39
N SER A 122 23.87 -1.93 35.31
CA SER A 122 24.63 -3.18 35.37
C SER A 122 26.12 -2.92 35.19
N TYR A 123 26.95 -3.59 35.97
CA TYR A 123 28.42 -3.55 35.86
C TYR A 123 28.94 -4.96 35.55
N LEU A 124 29.97 -5.06 34.72
CA LEU A 124 30.70 -6.31 34.49
C LEU A 124 31.55 -6.60 35.72
N GLY A 125 31.55 -7.83 36.23
CA GLY A 125 32.52 -8.20 37.27
C GLY A 125 33.38 -9.39 36.94
N ARG A 126 32.85 -10.37 36.21
CA ARG A 126 33.65 -11.52 35.79
C ARG A 126 33.27 -11.97 34.39
N VAL A 127 34.25 -12.32 33.59
CA VAL A 127 34.06 -13.04 32.33
C VAL A 127 34.97 -14.26 32.32
N GLU A 128 34.38 -15.41 32.01
CA GLU A 128 35.06 -16.69 31.85
C GLU A 128 34.80 -17.19 30.42
N VAL A 129 35.87 -17.52 29.71
CA VAL A 129 35.82 -17.93 28.31
C VAL A 129 36.59 -19.23 28.13
N GLN A 130 35.99 -20.20 27.45
CA GLN A 130 36.64 -21.44 27.05
C GLN A 130 36.19 -21.89 25.66
N GLY A 131 37.10 -22.51 24.91
CA GLY A 131 36.86 -23.08 23.59
C GLY A 131 36.39 -22.08 22.53
N PHE A 132 36.65 -20.78 22.74
CA PHE A 132 36.12 -19.68 21.93
C PHE A 132 37.26 -18.87 21.29
N ARG A 133 37.26 -18.79 19.96
CA ARG A 133 38.20 -18.00 19.16
C ARG A 133 39.66 -18.31 19.55
N GLY A 134 40.43 -17.32 19.99
CA GLY A 134 41.82 -17.48 20.39
C GLY A 134 42.04 -18.17 21.74
N ILE A 135 40.99 -18.40 22.52
CA ILE A 135 41.04 -18.90 23.90
C ILE A 135 40.65 -20.39 23.92
N GLY A 136 41.55 -21.23 24.42
CA GLY A 136 41.41 -22.68 24.50
C GLY A 136 40.83 -23.09 25.85
N ARG A 137 41.69 -23.33 26.83
CA ARG A 137 41.27 -23.64 28.21
C ARG A 137 40.58 -22.45 28.88
N ALA A 138 39.81 -22.73 29.93
CA ALA A 138 39.09 -21.71 30.69
C ALA A 138 40.02 -20.60 31.19
N SER A 139 39.73 -19.39 30.74
CA SER A 139 40.44 -18.17 31.10
C SER A 139 39.46 -17.16 31.70
N VAL A 140 39.87 -16.52 32.80
CA VAL A 140 39.01 -15.67 33.63
C VAL A 140 39.57 -14.26 33.69
N LEU A 141 38.69 -13.28 33.53
CA LEU A 141 38.95 -11.87 33.73
C LEU A 141 37.98 -11.30 34.75
N GLU A 142 38.52 -10.62 35.75
CA GLU A 142 37.76 -9.98 36.82
C GLU A 142 37.90 -8.46 36.75
N PHE A 143 36.79 -7.77 37.00
CA PHE A 143 36.65 -6.33 36.93
C PHE A 143 36.06 -5.81 38.24
N PRO A 144 36.58 -4.69 38.77
CA PRO A 144 35.94 -4.05 39.92
C PRO A 144 34.56 -3.51 39.50
N PRO A 145 33.46 -3.93 40.17
CA PRO A 145 32.12 -3.45 39.82
C PRO A 145 31.98 -1.98 40.21
N GLY A 146 31.64 -1.14 39.24
CA GLY A 146 31.44 0.30 39.44
C GLY A 146 32.20 1.17 38.44
N PRO A 147 32.05 2.51 38.51
CA PRO A 147 32.79 3.42 37.66
C PRO A 147 34.30 3.27 37.83
N GLY A 148 35.03 3.22 36.73
CA GLY A 148 36.49 3.12 36.69
C GLY A 148 36.98 2.79 35.29
N LEU A 149 38.28 2.98 35.04
CA LEU A 149 38.92 2.63 33.77
C LEU A 149 39.84 1.43 33.99
N THR A 150 39.53 0.31 33.34
CA THR A 150 40.40 -0.87 33.26
C THR A 150 40.96 -1.00 31.85
N VAL A 151 42.29 -1.07 31.70
CA VAL A 151 42.97 -1.24 30.42
C VAL A 151 43.71 -2.56 30.41
N ILE A 152 43.35 -3.44 29.47
CA ILE A 152 43.95 -4.75 29.27
C ILE A 152 44.89 -4.67 28.06
N VAL A 153 46.18 -4.84 28.31
CA VAL A 153 47.25 -4.63 27.35
C VAL A 153 47.93 -5.95 27.01
N GLY A 154 48.18 -6.21 25.72
CA GLY A 154 48.90 -7.42 25.32
C GLY A 154 49.22 -7.45 23.83
N ARG A 155 50.12 -8.36 23.41
CA ARG A 155 50.56 -8.46 22.01
C ARG A 155 49.42 -8.83 21.06
N ASN A 156 49.54 -8.54 19.77
CA ASN A 156 48.56 -8.98 18.76
C ASN A 156 48.40 -10.50 18.80
N GLY A 157 47.15 -10.96 18.77
CA GLY A 157 46.82 -12.39 18.87
C GLY A 157 46.78 -12.97 20.30
N SER A 158 46.94 -12.16 21.36
CA SER A 158 46.93 -12.60 22.77
C SER A 158 45.55 -12.97 23.34
N GLY A 159 44.45 -12.82 22.57
CA GLY A 159 43.09 -13.13 23.04
C GLY A 159 42.26 -11.92 23.49
N LYS A 160 42.79 -10.70 23.42
CA LYS A 160 42.08 -9.43 23.71
C LYS A 160 40.71 -9.30 23.04
N SER A 161 40.70 -9.25 21.70
CA SER A 161 39.46 -9.18 20.93
C SER A 161 38.58 -10.42 21.14
N SER A 162 39.16 -11.59 21.47
CA SER A 162 38.37 -12.78 21.81
C SER A 162 37.59 -12.61 23.11
N PHE A 163 38.14 -11.92 24.12
CA PHE A 163 37.39 -11.56 25.32
C PHE A 163 36.32 -10.51 25.06
N ALA A 164 36.63 -9.44 24.31
CA ALA A 164 35.64 -8.43 23.95
C ALA A 164 34.47 -9.03 23.15
N GLU A 165 34.78 -9.84 22.12
CA GLU A 165 33.81 -10.58 21.31
C GLU A 165 32.99 -11.57 22.16
N ALA A 166 33.61 -12.19 23.18
CA ALA A 166 32.92 -13.13 24.08
C ALA A 166 31.87 -12.42 24.95
N ILE A 167 32.21 -11.26 25.53
CA ILE A 167 31.26 -10.48 26.35
C ILE A 167 30.07 -10.03 25.48
N GLU A 168 30.34 -9.51 24.27
CA GLU A 168 29.29 -9.13 23.32
C GLU A 168 28.40 -10.32 22.95
N ALA A 169 29.01 -11.47 22.61
CA ALA A 169 28.29 -12.67 22.23
C ALA A 169 27.45 -13.25 23.37
N ALA A 170 27.92 -13.21 24.61
CA ALA A 170 27.16 -13.68 25.76
C ALA A 170 25.88 -12.86 25.97
N LEU A 171 25.94 -11.54 25.81
CA LEU A 171 24.85 -10.63 26.14
C LEU A 171 23.88 -10.35 24.99
N THR A 172 24.37 -10.27 23.76
CA THR A 172 23.53 -9.87 22.61
C THR A 172 22.93 -11.04 21.84
N GLY A 173 23.43 -12.26 22.08
CA GLY A 173 23.06 -13.39 21.25
C GLY A 173 23.68 -13.36 19.84
N ARG A 174 24.43 -12.32 19.47
CA ARG A 174 25.02 -12.10 18.14
C ARG A 174 26.48 -11.66 18.27
N ASN A 175 27.18 -11.60 17.15
CA ASN A 175 28.47 -10.92 17.04
C ASN A 175 28.48 -10.19 15.70
N LEU A 176 28.53 -8.86 15.73
CA LEU A 176 28.35 -8.02 14.54
C LEU A 176 29.44 -8.21 13.48
N ARG A 177 30.62 -8.72 13.87
CA ARG A 177 31.68 -9.09 12.94
C ARG A 177 31.29 -10.27 12.06
N TRP A 178 30.37 -11.13 12.52
CA TRP A 178 30.00 -12.37 11.83
C TRP A 178 28.78 -12.24 10.92
N ASP A 179 27.87 -11.33 11.25
CA ASP A 179 26.63 -11.08 10.48
C ASP A 179 26.92 -10.54 9.06
N GLY A 180 28.13 -10.02 8.80
CA GLY A 180 28.56 -9.50 7.50
C GLY A 180 29.62 -10.32 6.75
N MET A 181 30.14 -11.41 7.32
CA MET A 181 31.31 -12.14 6.78
C MET A 181 30.94 -13.40 5.96
N PRO A 182 31.76 -13.75 4.93
CA PRO A 182 31.63 -15.00 4.17
C PRO A 182 31.65 -16.24 5.08
N THR A 183 31.04 -17.34 4.63
CA THR A 183 30.81 -18.57 5.42
C THR A 183 32.08 -19.12 6.09
N ALA A 184 33.24 -19.05 5.42
CA ALA A 184 34.52 -19.52 5.96
C ALA A 184 35.00 -18.80 7.24
N TRP A 185 34.59 -17.54 7.47
CA TRP A 185 34.89 -16.80 8.70
C TRP A 185 33.91 -17.13 9.84
N ARG A 186 32.69 -17.59 9.48
CA ARG A 186 31.69 -18.08 10.43
C ARG A 186 32.00 -19.46 10.99
N ASP A 187 32.98 -20.16 10.43
CA ASP A 187 33.47 -21.46 10.93
C ASP A 187 34.67 -21.33 11.90
N GLY A 188 35.32 -20.15 11.95
CA GLY A 188 36.48 -19.86 12.80
C GLY A 188 36.16 -19.33 14.21
N TRP A 189 34.99 -19.64 14.75
CA TRP A 189 34.55 -19.19 16.08
C TRP A 189 34.93 -20.15 17.21
N ARG A 190 35.05 -21.44 16.91
CA ARG A 190 35.58 -22.44 17.86
C ARG A 190 37.10 -22.37 17.90
N ASN A 191 37.66 -22.59 19.08
CA ASN A 191 39.10 -22.73 19.21
C ASN A 191 39.57 -24.02 18.54
N LEU A 192 40.72 -23.98 17.86
CA LEU A 192 41.27 -25.14 17.15
C LEU A 192 42.08 -26.08 18.07
N HIS A 193 42.48 -25.61 19.25
CA HIS A 193 43.30 -26.35 20.20
C HIS A 193 42.51 -26.90 21.39
N PHE A 194 41.18 -26.71 21.39
CA PHE A 194 40.29 -27.13 22.46
C PHE A 194 38.90 -27.46 21.91
N ASP A 195 38.53 -28.73 21.92
CA ASP A 195 37.30 -29.29 21.35
C ASP A 195 36.32 -29.86 22.39
N ASP A 196 36.69 -29.87 23.68
CA ASP A 196 35.86 -30.40 24.77
C ASP A 196 34.54 -29.62 24.93
N ARG A 197 34.62 -28.30 25.18
CA ARG A 197 33.44 -27.45 25.44
C ARG A 197 33.71 -26.01 25.02
N THR A 198 32.80 -25.42 24.25
CA THR A 198 32.78 -23.98 23.99
C THR A 198 31.72 -23.31 24.85
N GLU A 199 32.16 -22.46 25.76
CA GLU A 199 31.29 -21.77 26.71
C GLU A 199 31.85 -20.40 27.06
N ILE A 200 30.93 -19.45 27.24
CA ILE A 200 31.23 -18.12 27.75
C ILE A 200 30.29 -17.83 28.91
N THR A 201 30.83 -17.41 30.04
CA THR A 201 30.07 -17.02 31.22
C THR A 201 30.43 -15.58 31.59
N VAL A 202 29.42 -14.72 31.70
CA VAL A 202 29.55 -13.32 32.12
C VAL A 202 28.76 -13.12 33.41
N GLU A 203 29.39 -12.60 34.44
CA GLU A 203 28.76 -12.23 35.71
C GLU A 203 28.60 -10.71 35.78
N LEU A 204 27.35 -10.30 36.03
CA LEU A 204 26.91 -8.92 36.05
C LEU A 204 26.43 -8.55 37.44
N GLN A 205 26.89 -7.40 37.93
CA GLN A 205 26.40 -6.82 39.18
C GLN A 205 25.40 -5.71 38.86
N MET A 206 24.12 -5.91 39.21
CA MET A 206 23.13 -4.84 39.10
C MET A 206 23.25 -3.91 40.31
N ALA A 207 23.12 -2.60 40.07
CA ALA A 207 23.17 -1.59 41.11
C ALA A 207 22.07 -1.82 42.14
N GLY A 208 22.46 -2.08 43.40
CA GLY A 208 21.56 -2.37 44.51
C GLY A 208 21.41 -3.84 44.87
N ASP A 209 21.90 -4.76 44.04
CA ASP A 209 21.90 -6.19 44.33
C ASP A 209 23.20 -6.59 45.05
N SER A 210 23.13 -7.58 45.94
CA SER A 210 24.28 -8.13 46.68
C SER A 210 24.88 -9.38 46.06
N GLN A 211 24.21 -9.94 45.04
CA GLN A 211 24.59 -11.17 44.34
C GLN A 211 24.67 -10.90 42.83
N TRP A 212 25.37 -11.79 42.12
CA TRP A 212 25.62 -11.67 40.68
C TRP A 212 24.47 -12.25 39.85
N THR A 213 24.20 -11.64 38.70
CA THR A 213 23.44 -12.27 37.62
C THR A 213 24.43 -12.95 36.68
N ARG A 214 24.31 -14.27 36.49
CA ARG A 214 25.21 -15.04 35.63
C ARG A 214 24.56 -15.31 34.28
N VAL A 215 25.20 -14.89 33.20
CA VAL A 215 24.78 -15.17 31.83
C VAL A 215 25.76 -16.16 31.22
N THR A 216 25.29 -17.36 30.93
CA THR A 216 26.11 -18.44 30.37
C THR A 216 25.62 -18.78 28.97
N ARG A 217 26.55 -18.85 28.03
CA ARG A 217 26.31 -19.22 26.65
C ARG A 217 27.14 -20.43 26.28
N THR A 218 26.47 -21.47 25.77
CA THR A 218 27.10 -22.74 25.38
C THR A 218 26.75 -23.06 23.94
N TRP A 219 27.64 -23.77 23.24
CA TRP A 219 27.39 -24.21 21.87
C TRP A 219 27.49 -25.73 21.75
N ALA A 220 26.38 -26.38 21.45
CA ALA A 220 26.31 -27.84 21.35
C ALA A 220 26.65 -28.38 19.94
N GLY A 221 26.52 -27.58 18.89
CA GLY A 221 26.67 -28.02 17.49
C GLY A 221 27.75 -27.27 16.70
N ALA A 222 28.15 -27.80 15.55
CA ALA A 222 29.22 -27.23 14.71
C ALA A 222 28.91 -25.81 14.18
N SER A 223 27.63 -25.44 14.10
CA SER A 223 27.21 -24.09 13.71
C SER A 223 27.25 -23.12 14.88
N VAL A 224 27.71 -21.90 14.62
CA VAL A 224 27.62 -20.75 15.54
C VAL A 224 26.18 -20.45 16.00
N ARG A 225 25.17 -20.89 15.22
CA ARG A 225 23.74 -20.75 15.54
C ARG A 225 23.23 -21.77 16.55
N SER A 226 24.01 -22.79 16.91
CA SER A 226 23.66 -23.80 17.93
C SER A 226 23.81 -23.29 19.37
N ALA A 227 24.00 -21.97 19.52
CA ALA A 227 24.23 -21.32 20.80
C ALA A 227 22.96 -21.35 21.66
N HIS A 228 23.07 -21.88 22.87
CA HIS A 228 22.05 -21.79 23.91
C HIS A 228 22.53 -20.79 24.98
N GLY A 229 21.65 -19.86 25.37
CA GLY A 229 21.93 -18.85 26.38
C GLY A 229 21.01 -19.03 27.58
N GLU A 230 21.61 -19.20 28.75
CA GLU A 230 20.96 -19.35 30.05
C GLU A 230 21.36 -18.19 30.96
N VAL A 231 20.43 -17.74 31.78
CA VAL A 231 20.61 -16.67 32.76
C VAL A 231 20.21 -17.21 34.12
N VAL A 232 21.08 -17.03 35.11
CA VAL A 232 20.81 -17.33 36.52
C VAL A 232 20.72 -16.01 37.28
N PHE A 233 19.54 -15.72 37.81
CA PHE A 233 19.27 -14.51 38.58
C PHE A 233 19.79 -14.63 40.02
N PRO A 234 19.96 -13.50 40.73
CA PRO A 234 20.28 -13.49 42.17
C PRO A 234 19.34 -14.33 43.04
N THR A 235 18.09 -14.54 42.59
CA THR A 235 17.07 -15.36 43.25
C THR A 235 17.32 -16.86 43.13
N GLY A 236 18.27 -17.28 42.28
CA GLY A 236 18.52 -18.67 41.91
C GLY A 236 17.61 -19.19 40.80
N GLU A 237 16.68 -18.37 40.31
CA GLU A 237 15.84 -18.67 39.15
C GLU A 237 16.70 -18.72 37.88
N THR A 238 16.43 -19.70 37.03
CA THR A 238 17.11 -19.88 35.75
C THR A 238 16.13 -19.70 34.59
N GLY A 239 16.56 -19.00 33.55
CA GLY A 239 15.74 -18.70 32.39
C GLY A 239 16.55 -18.46 31.11
N PRO A 240 15.91 -18.40 29.94
CA PRO A 240 16.57 -18.04 28.69
C PRO A 240 17.06 -16.59 28.69
N LEU A 241 18.07 -16.29 27.86
CA LEU A 241 18.65 -14.93 27.71
C LEU A 241 17.61 -13.81 27.52
N GLY A 242 16.47 -14.10 26.88
CA GLY A 242 15.41 -13.13 26.66
C GLY A 242 14.77 -12.57 27.94
N GLU A 243 14.84 -13.30 29.05
CA GLU A 243 14.28 -12.86 30.35
C GLU A 243 15.06 -11.71 30.99
N LEU A 244 16.29 -11.41 30.53
CA LEU A 244 17.00 -10.17 30.90
C LEU A 244 16.26 -8.92 30.43
N GLY A 245 15.41 -9.02 29.40
CA GLY A 245 14.64 -7.89 28.87
C GLY A 245 15.50 -6.83 28.14
N TRP A 246 16.79 -7.07 27.93
CA TRP A 246 17.74 -6.09 27.38
C TRP A 246 17.79 -6.03 25.85
N GLY A 247 16.97 -6.79 25.13
CA GLY A 247 17.05 -6.88 23.66
C GLY A 247 17.07 -5.51 22.97
N ASP A 248 16.05 -4.68 23.25
CA ASP A 248 15.94 -3.34 22.68
C ASP A 248 16.98 -2.36 23.26
N GLU A 249 17.34 -2.53 24.54
CA GLU A 249 18.30 -1.66 25.23
C GLU A 249 19.73 -1.88 24.71
N LEU A 250 20.14 -3.12 24.46
CA LEU A 250 21.44 -3.47 23.88
C LEU A 250 21.60 -2.89 22.46
N LEU A 251 20.53 -2.88 21.67
CA LEU A 251 20.52 -2.24 20.36
C LEU A 251 20.58 -0.70 20.47
N ARG A 252 19.83 -0.12 21.41
CA ARG A 252 19.73 1.33 21.61
C ARG A 252 21.03 1.94 22.15
N PHE A 253 21.53 1.42 23.26
CA PHE A 253 22.67 2.00 23.99
C PHE A 253 24.01 1.41 23.56
N ARG A 254 24.04 0.15 23.11
CA ARG A 254 25.21 -0.58 22.59
C ARG A 254 26.49 -0.38 23.42
N PRO A 255 26.68 -1.15 24.51
CA PRO A 255 27.84 -1.00 25.41
C PRO A 255 29.13 -1.66 24.88
N PHE A 256 29.25 -1.83 23.56
CA PHE A 256 30.39 -2.44 22.89
C PHE A 256 30.83 -1.54 21.75
N LEU A 257 32.13 -1.26 21.66
CA LEU A 257 32.75 -0.49 20.58
C LEU A 257 34.01 -1.21 20.12
N SER A 258 33.93 -1.88 18.97
CA SER A 258 35.10 -2.46 18.31
C SER A 258 35.63 -1.55 17.21
N TYR A 259 36.89 -1.73 16.83
CA TYR A 259 37.50 -1.01 15.70
C TYR A 259 36.67 -1.11 14.40
N ASP A 260 36.26 -2.32 14.01
CA ASP A 260 35.48 -2.57 12.79
C ASP A 260 34.13 -1.81 12.81
N GLU A 261 33.54 -1.61 14.00
CA GLU A 261 32.30 -0.86 14.17
C GLU A 261 32.51 0.65 14.07
N LEU A 262 33.56 1.18 14.68
CA LEU A 262 33.89 2.61 14.62
C LEU A 262 34.12 3.05 13.16
N GLY A 263 34.81 2.21 12.37
CA GLY A 263 34.98 2.38 10.92
C GLY A 263 33.67 2.43 10.15
N ARG A 264 32.80 1.44 10.35
CA ARG A 264 31.53 1.26 9.59
C ARG A 264 30.45 2.28 9.94
N THR A 265 30.45 2.75 11.19
CA THR A 265 29.44 3.67 11.74
C THR A 265 29.43 5.02 11.01
N VAL A 266 30.58 5.44 10.47
CA VAL A 266 30.72 6.72 9.76
C VAL A 266 30.90 6.54 8.24
N THR A 267 31.50 5.44 7.73
CA THR A 267 31.72 5.24 6.26
C THR A 267 30.71 4.35 5.55
N GLY A 268 30.15 3.33 6.22
CA GLY A 268 29.54 2.19 5.52
C GLY A 268 28.02 2.16 5.49
N ARG A 269 27.36 2.58 6.59
CA ARG A 269 25.89 2.52 6.72
C ARG A 269 25.35 3.72 7.49
N ALA A 270 25.34 4.86 6.82
CA ALA A 270 24.92 6.13 7.39
C ALA A 270 23.49 6.11 8.01
N ALA A 271 22.64 5.19 7.55
CA ALA A 271 21.30 4.97 8.10
C ALA A 271 21.28 4.25 9.46
N GLU A 272 22.21 3.33 9.75
CA GLU A 272 22.22 2.56 11.02
C GLU A 272 22.54 3.47 12.21
N LEU A 273 23.53 4.35 12.06
CA LEU A 273 23.85 5.36 13.07
C LEU A 273 22.69 6.34 13.27
N TYR A 274 22.06 6.78 12.18
CA TYR A 274 20.87 7.63 12.24
C TYR A 274 19.75 6.96 13.04
N ASP A 275 19.46 5.69 12.77
CA ASP A 275 18.39 4.94 13.46
C ASP A 275 18.71 4.73 14.94
N THR A 276 19.97 4.44 15.24
CA THR A 276 20.47 4.29 16.61
C THR A 276 20.30 5.58 17.40
N LEU A 277 20.72 6.73 16.84
CA LEU A 277 20.55 8.04 17.48
C LEU A 277 19.08 8.43 17.59
N THR A 278 18.27 8.17 16.57
CA THR A 278 16.82 8.43 16.58
C THR A 278 16.14 7.67 17.70
N THR A 279 16.49 6.38 17.86
CA THR A 279 15.96 5.52 18.93
C THR A 279 16.45 5.96 20.30
N LEU A 280 17.74 6.28 20.44
CA LEU A 280 18.36 6.76 21.68
C LEU A 280 17.72 8.05 22.19
N LEU A 281 17.38 8.95 21.28
CA LEU A 281 16.79 10.26 21.59
C LEU A 281 15.26 10.22 21.72
N GLY A 282 14.62 9.06 21.54
CA GLY A 282 13.16 8.91 21.59
C GLY A 282 12.43 9.61 20.43
N LEU A 283 13.09 9.72 19.26
CA LEU A 283 12.59 10.44 18.09
C LEU A 283 11.84 9.51 17.11
N THR A 284 11.70 8.22 17.42
CA THR A 284 11.08 7.21 16.54
C THR A 284 9.63 7.56 16.20
N GLU A 285 8.83 7.92 17.20
CA GLU A 285 7.42 8.30 16.98
C GLU A 285 7.28 9.56 16.11
N LEU A 286 8.20 10.52 16.21
CA LEU A 286 8.22 11.70 15.33
C LEU A 286 8.49 11.31 13.88
N ALA A 287 9.46 10.43 13.64
CA ALA A 287 9.76 9.95 12.29
C ALA A 287 8.60 9.14 11.71
N GLU A 288 7.95 8.31 12.52
CA GLU A 288 6.82 7.49 12.08
C GLU A 288 5.58 8.34 11.78
N THR A 289 5.23 9.28 12.65
CA THR A 289 4.10 10.22 12.43
C THR A 289 4.29 11.03 11.14
N GLU A 290 5.49 11.53 10.89
CA GLU A 290 5.83 12.25 9.65
C GLU A 290 5.66 11.36 8.40
N ARG A 291 6.07 10.09 8.48
CA ARG A 291 5.86 9.11 7.40
C ARG A 291 4.39 8.84 7.14
N ARG A 292 3.59 8.65 8.19
CA ARG A 292 2.14 8.40 8.06
C ARG A 292 1.41 9.58 7.40
N LEU A 293 1.71 10.80 7.83
CA LEU A 293 1.17 12.02 7.20
C LEU A 293 1.58 12.14 5.72
N ALA A 294 2.86 11.92 5.41
CA ALA A 294 3.35 11.99 4.04
C ALA A 294 2.67 10.95 3.13
N LYS A 295 2.48 9.73 3.64
CA LYS A 295 1.76 8.65 2.95
C LYS A 295 0.29 8.98 2.73
N ALA A 296 -0.36 9.62 3.71
CA ALA A 296 -1.74 10.06 3.58
C ALA A 296 -1.90 11.14 2.51
N CYS A 297 -1.04 12.17 2.50
CA CYS A 297 -1.02 13.20 1.46
C CYS A 297 -0.79 12.60 0.06
N ASP A 298 0.20 11.72 -0.10
CA ASP A 298 0.49 11.05 -1.40
C ASP A 298 -0.70 10.21 -1.88
N ARG A 299 -1.40 9.51 -0.97
CA ARG A 299 -2.61 8.75 -1.32
C ARG A 299 -3.74 9.66 -1.78
N LEU A 300 -4.00 10.75 -1.06
CA LEU A 300 -5.05 11.72 -1.41
C LEU A 300 -4.76 12.42 -2.74
N ASP A 301 -3.51 12.80 -3.01
CA ASP A 301 -3.09 13.38 -4.29
C ASP A 301 -3.29 12.42 -5.47
N LYS A 302 -2.89 11.15 -5.30
CA LYS A 302 -3.15 10.08 -6.29
C LYS A 302 -4.64 9.87 -6.52
N GLN A 303 -5.44 9.85 -5.46
CA GLN A 303 -6.89 9.68 -5.54
C GLN A 303 -7.57 10.86 -6.25
N GLN A 304 -7.16 12.10 -5.95
CA GLN A 304 -7.67 13.30 -6.59
C GLN A 304 -7.35 13.36 -8.10
N SER A 305 -6.18 12.85 -8.50
CA SER A 305 -5.70 12.93 -9.89
C SER A 305 -6.12 11.75 -10.76
N ARG A 306 -6.53 10.61 -10.17
CA ARG A 306 -6.91 9.38 -10.88
C ARG A 306 -8.00 9.58 -11.95
N PRO A 307 -9.16 10.21 -11.67
CA PRO A 307 -10.22 10.33 -12.68
C PRO A 307 -9.78 11.10 -13.92
N ALA A 308 -8.92 12.10 -13.75
CA ALA A 308 -8.39 12.90 -14.86
C ALA A 308 -7.40 12.11 -15.73
N ARG A 309 -6.67 11.15 -15.15
CA ARG A 309 -5.78 10.24 -15.91
C ARG A 309 -6.59 9.21 -16.70
N ASP A 310 -7.64 8.66 -16.08
CA ASP A 310 -8.41 7.54 -16.65
C ASP A 310 -9.47 8.02 -17.65
N LEU A 311 -9.92 9.29 -17.55
CA LEU A 311 -10.96 9.86 -18.41
C LEU A 311 -10.65 9.75 -19.91
N GLY A 312 -9.39 9.96 -20.30
CA GLY A 312 -8.98 9.90 -21.72
C GLY A 312 -9.17 8.50 -22.32
N TYR A 313 -8.83 7.46 -21.56
CA TYR A 313 -9.03 6.07 -21.98
C TYR A 313 -10.50 5.71 -22.05
N LEU A 314 -11.29 6.08 -21.03
CA LEU A 314 -12.73 5.83 -20.99
C LEU A 314 -13.47 6.49 -22.17
N VAL A 315 -13.12 7.75 -22.48
CA VAL A 315 -13.69 8.48 -23.62
C VAL A 315 -13.39 7.77 -24.94
N GLU A 316 -12.19 7.19 -25.11
CA GLU A 316 -11.84 6.47 -26.32
C GLU A 316 -12.62 5.15 -26.46
N GLN A 317 -12.80 4.41 -25.35
CA GLN A 317 -13.64 3.20 -25.36
C GLN A 317 -15.10 3.53 -25.71
N LEU A 318 -15.67 4.61 -25.15
CA LEU A 318 -17.03 5.05 -25.43
C LEU A 318 -17.23 5.46 -26.90
N ARG A 319 -16.23 6.09 -27.55
CA ARG A 319 -16.28 6.43 -28.98
C ARG A 319 -16.30 5.21 -29.90
N GLY A 320 -15.71 4.09 -29.46
CA GLY A 320 -15.70 2.84 -30.21
C GLY A 320 -17.03 2.09 -30.19
N SER A 321 -17.97 2.47 -29.32
CA SER A 321 -19.26 1.81 -29.16
C SER A 321 -20.35 2.41 -30.04
N THR A 322 -21.22 1.56 -30.59
CA THR A 322 -22.42 1.96 -31.33
C THR A 322 -23.66 2.11 -30.45
N ASP A 323 -23.55 1.88 -29.14
CA ASP A 323 -24.67 1.97 -28.21
C ASP A 323 -25.09 3.44 -27.97
N PRO A 324 -26.39 3.78 -28.02
CA PRO A 324 -26.86 5.15 -27.79
C PRO A 324 -26.51 5.70 -26.40
N ARG A 325 -26.37 4.83 -25.37
CA ARG A 325 -25.94 5.22 -24.02
C ARG A 325 -24.48 5.64 -24.02
N ALA A 326 -23.63 5.07 -24.86
CA ALA A 326 -22.23 5.48 -24.99
C ALA A 326 -22.12 6.91 -25.54
N ALA A 327 -22.94 7.26 -26.54
CA ALA A 327 -23.03 8.63 -27.06
C ALA A 327 -23.51 9.62 -25.99
N ARG A 328 -24.55 9.24 -25.22
CA ARG A 328 -25.06 10.03 -24.08
C ARG A 328 -23.99 10.24 -22.99
N ALA A 329 -23.23 9.21 -22.66
CA ALA A 329 -22.13 9.29 -21.69
C ALA A 329 -21.01 10.22 -22.20
N LEU A 330 -20.66 10.13 -23.49
CA LEU A 330 -19.65 10.98 -24.11
C LEU A 330 -20.04 12.47 -24.08
N GLU A 331 -21.31 12.79 -24.35
CA GLU A 331 -21.83 14.17 -24.24
C GLU A 331 -21.67 14.72 -22.81
N LEU A 332 -21.99 13.91 -21.79
CA LEU A 332 -21.87 14.33 -20.39
C LEU A 332 -20.42 14.48 -19.94
N LEU A 333 -19.53 13.57 -20.35
CA LEU A 333 -18.12 13.56 -19.97
C LEU A 333 -17.28 14.65 -20.66
N THR A 334 -17.70 15.10 -21.86
CA THR A 334 -17.02 16.16 -22.61
C THR A 334 -17.59 17.56 -22.35
N ALA A 335 -18.63 17.66 -21.53
CA ALA A 335 -19.21 18.93 -21.11
C ALA A 335 -18.21 19.76 -20.25
N PRO A 336 -18.34 21.10 -20.23
CA PRO A 336 -17.48 21.97 -19.40
C PRO A 336 -17.55 21.67 -17.89
N SER A 337 -18.70 21.16 -17.44
CA SER A 337 -18.93 20.67 -16.08
C SER A 337 -19.58 19.29 -16.16
N ILE A 338 -18.94 18.29 -15.54
CA ILE A 338 -19.44 16.92 -15.55
C ILE A 338 -20.43 16.73 -14.40
N ASP A 339 -21.66 16.36 -14.73
CA ASP A 339 -22.69 15.98 -13.77
C ASP A 339 -22.58 14.48 -13.46
N LEU A 340 -21.96 14.15 -12.33
CA LEU A 340 -21.67 12.77 -11.93
C LEU A 340 -22.94 11.93 -11.70
N ASP A 341 -24.05 12.54 -11.29
CA ASP A 341 -25.29 11.81 -11.03
C ASP A 341 -25.97 11.42 -12.35
N ARG A 342 -25.91 12.31 -13.36
CA ARG A 342 -26.39 11.97 -14.71
C ARG A 342 -25.53 10.91 -15.38
N VAL A 343 -24.20 10.94 -15.20
CA VAL A 343 -23.31 9.88 -15.72
C VAL A 343 -23.59 8.55 -15.03
N ALA A 344 -23.77 8.55 -13.69
CA ALA A 344 -24.15 7.36 -12.93
C ALA A 344 -25.47 6.75 -13.42
N ALA A 345 -26.46 7.60 -13.73
CA ALA A 345 -27.75 7.15 -14.24
C ALA A 345 -27.63 6.46 -15.62
N VAL A 346 -26.72 6.93 -16.48
CA VAL A 346 -26.45 6.26 -17.77
C VAL A 346 -25.74 4.92 -17.54
N ALA A 347 -24.76 4.87 -16.63
CA ALA A 347 -24.07 3.62 -16.27
C ALA A 347 -25.02 2.58 -15.65
N ALA A 348 -26.00 3.01 -14.86
CA ALA A 348 -27.00 2.14 -14.24
C ALA A 348 -28.10 1.67 -15.20
N ASP A 349 -28.13 2.17 -16.44
CA ASP A 349 -29.12 1.75 -17.44
C ASP A 349 -28.80 0.36 -17.98
N ASP A 350 -29.45 -0.65 -17.39
CA ASP A 350 -29.43 -2.06 -17.79
C ASP A 350 -30.49 -2.41 -18.85
N GLY A 351 -31.16 -1.38 -19.40
CA GLY A 351 -32.20 -1.54 -20.40
C GLY A 351 -31.67 -2.07 -21.75
N PRO A 352 -32.58 -2.52 -22.63
CA PRO A 352 -32.20 -2.86 -24.00
C PRO A 352 -31.79 -1.60 -24.78
N SER A 353 -30.78 -1.74 -25.64
CA SER A 353 -30.34 -0.66 -26.55
C SER A 353 -31.46 -0.17 -27.48
N ASP A 354 -32.39 -1.06 -27.86
CA ASP A 354 -33.62 -0.74 -28.59
C ASP A 354 -34.82 -1.51 -27.99
N PRO A 355 -35.68 -0.84 -27.20
CA PRO A 355 -36.88 -1.45 -26.62
C PRO A 355 -37.86 -1.99 -27.66
N ALA A 356 -38.02 -1.33 -28.80
CA ALA A 356 -38.96 -1.75 -29.85
C ALA A 356 -38.49 -3.05 -30.52
N ARG A 357 -37.19 -3.14 -30.83
CA ARG A 357 -36.57 -4.37 -31.33
C ARG A 357 -36.65 -5.52 -30.32
N GLN A 358 -36.47 -5.24 -29.03
CA GLN A 358 -36.58 -6.28 -27.99
C GLN A 358 -37.99 -6.88 -27.91
N VAL A 359 -39.05 -6.08 -28.10
CA VAL A 359 -40.43 -6.60 -28.19
C VAL A 359 -40.59 -7.57 -29.36
N VAL A 360 -40.04 -7.24 -30.53
CA VAL A 360 -40.06 -8.12 -31.72
C VAL A 360 -39.31 -9.42 -31.44
N LEU A 361 -38.12 -9.37 -30.84
CA LEU A 361 -37.35 -10.57 -30.48
C LEU A 361 -38.11 -11.48 -29.51
N ARG A 362 -38.78 -10.91 -28.49
CA ARG A 362 -39.62 -11.68 -27.54
C ARG A 362 -40.79 -12.36 -28.24
N ARG A 363 -41.41 -11.71 -29.22
CA ARG A 363 -42.48 -12.29 -30.05
C ARG A 363 -41.95 -13.39 -30.96
N LEU A 364 -40.82 -13.16 -31.64
CA LEU A 364 -40.16 -14.17 -32.48
C LEU A 364 -39.83 -15.44 -31.70
N ARG A 365 -39.28 -15.34 -30.48
CA ARG A 365 -38.97 -16.52 -29.62
C ARG A 365 -40.18 -17.42 -29.37
N ARG A 366 -41.37 -16.82 -29.25
CA ARG A 366 -42.65 -17.50 -28.97
C ARG A 366 -43.46 -17.84 -30.22
N LEU A 367 -42.94 -17.49 -31.41
CA LEU A 367 -43.66 -17.69 -32.67
C LEU A 367 -43.93 -19.18 -32.93
N ALA A 368 -45.18 -19.48 -33.26
CA ALA A 368 -45.64 -20.78 -33.68
C ALA A 368 -45.95 -20.76 -35.19
N VAL A 369 -45.65 -21.88 -35.86
CA VAL A 369 -45.96 -22.15 -37.26
C VAL A 369 -46.59 -23.54 -37.35
N PRO A 370 -47.37 -23.87 -38.40
CA PRO A 370 -48.00 -25.17 -38.55
C PRO A 370 -47.00 -26.32 -38.36
N GLU A 371 -47.42 -27.36 -37.62
CA GLU A 371 -46.56 -28.49 -37.31
C GLU A 371 -46.33 -29.39 -38.52
N ARG A 372 -45.21 -30.14 -38.54
CA ARG A 372 -44.88 -31.06 -39.63
C ARG A 372 -45.98 -32.09 -39.85
N ALA A 373 -46.48 -32.67 -38.75
CA ALA A 373 -47.44 -33.76 -38.79
C ALA A 373 -48.74 -33.25 -39.40
N LEU A 374 -49.26 -32.14 -38.87
CA LEU A 374 -50.48 -31.49 -39.38
C LEU A 374 -50.38 -31.14 -40.87
N MET A 375 -49.25 -30.56 -41.32
CA MET A 375 -49.07 -30.27 -42.75
C MET A 375 -49.01 -31.55 -43.61
N ALA A 376 -48.37 -32.62 -43.12
CA ALA A 376 -48.32 -33.89 -43.83
C ALA A 376 -49.70 -34.55 -43.92
N ASP A 377 -50.51 -34.45 -42.87
CA ASP A 377 -51.88 -34.96 -42.82
C ASP A 377 -52.75 -34.23 -43.85
N VAL A 378 -52.70 -32.90 -43.89
CA VAL A 378 -53.43 -32.10 -44.89
C VAL A 378 -52.95 -32.38 -46.31
N VAL A 379 -51.63 -32.54 -46.53
CA VAL A 379 -51.09 -32.93 -47.85
C VAL A 379 -51.60 -34.30 -48.29
N SER A 380 -51.64 -35.27 -47.35
CA SER A 380 -52.18 -36.60 -47.62
C SER A 380 -53.66 -36.54 -47.96
N GLU A 381 -54.43 -35.73 -47.25
CA GLU A 381 -55.86 -35.55 -47.49
C GLU A 381 -56.14 -34.86 -48.84
N LEU A 382 -55.41 -33.79 -49.18
CA LEU A 382 -55.49 -33.13 -50.48
C LEU A 382 -55.19 -34.09 -51.64
N ARG A 383 -54.11 -34.88 -51.53
CA ARG A 383 -53.74 -35.88 -52.56
C ARG A 383 -54.76 -37.01 -52.67
N GLY A 384 -55.31 -37.46 -51.54
CA GLY A 384 -56.38 -38.46 -51.49
C GLY A 384 -57.65 -37.96 -52.17
N ALA A 385 -58.10 -36.75 -51.81
CA ALA A 385 -59.27 -36.12 -52.42
C ALA A 385 -59.07 -35.84 -53.93
N ALA A 386 -57.87 -35.44 -54.34
CA ALA A 386 -57.54 -35.24 -55.76
C ALA A 386 -57.63 -36.55 -56.55
N MET A 387 -57.15 -37.66 -55.99
CA MET A 387 -57.25 -38.99 -56.61
C MET A 387 -58.71 -39.43 -56.75
N GLU A 388 -59.51 -39.28 -55.70
CA GLU A 388 -60.94 -39.65 -55.72
C GLU A 388 -61.74 -38.79 -56.71
N LEU A 389 -61.45 -37.49 -56.79
CA LEU A 389 -62.02 -36.62 -57.82
C LEU A 389 -61.65 -37.08 -59.23
N ALA A 390 -60.38 -37.40 -59.48
CA ALA A 390 -59.92 -37.86 -60.77
C ALA A 390 -60.56 -39.20 -61.18
N MET A 391 -60.79 -40.10 -60.21
CA MET A 391 -61.49 -41.37 -60.42
C MET A 391 -62.99 -41.18 -60.67
N ALA A 392 -63.62 -40.18 -60.03
CA ALA A 392 -65.03 -39.87 -60.21
C ALA A 392 -65.29 -39.17 -61.56
N ALA A 393 -64.38 -38.31 -62.01
CA ALA A 393 -64.54 -37.49 -63.20
C ALA A 393 -64.90 -38.31 -64.45
N GLY A 394 -65.96 -37.90 -65.15
CA GLY A 394 -66.40 -38.54 -66.40
C GLY A 394 -67.11 -39.88 -66.23
N THR A 395 -67.25 -40.39 -64.99
CA THR A 395 -68.03 -41.59 -64.70
C THR A 395 -69.54 -41.36 -64.85
N LYS A 396 -70.32 -42.44 -64.89
CA LYS A 396 -71.79 -42.35 -64.86
C LYS A 396 -72.30 -41.66 -63.58
N GLY A 397 -71.62 -41.86 -62.46
CA GLY A 397 -71.96 -41.24 -61.18
C GLY A 397 -71.70 -39.73 -61.17
N ASP A 398 -70.61 -39.28 -61.80
CA ASP A 398 -70.31 -37.86 -61.96
C ASP A 398 -71.33 -37.13 -62.85
N ARG A 399 -71.71 -37.74 -63.98
CA ARG A 399 -72.82 -37.22 -64.80
C ARG A 399 -74.14 -37.16 -64.02
N ALA A 400 -74.46 -38.20 -63.25
CA ALA A 400 -75.66 -38.24 -62.41
C ALA A 400 -75.63 -37.13 -61.35
N ARG A 401 -74.47 -36.89 -60.71
CA ARG A 401 -74.27 -35.80 -59.73
C ARG A 401 -74.46 -34.43 -60.37
N GLY A 402 -73.93 -34.20 -61.56
CA GLY A 402 -74.13 -32.95 -62.31
C GLY A 402 -75.61 -32.66 -62.57
N VAL A 403 -76.37 -33.67 -63.04
CA VAL A 403 -77.82 -33.54 -63.27
C VAL A 403 -78.57 -33.31 -61.96
N VAL A 404 -78.26 -34.06 -60.89
CA VAL A 404 -78.88 -33.88 -59.57
C VAL A 404 -78.65 -32.45 -59.04
N GLN A 405 -77.43 -31.91 -59.17
CA GLN A 405 -77.12 -30.56 -58.73
C GLN A 405 -77.89 -29.50 -59.53
N LEU A 406 -77.96 -29.66 -60.87
CA LEU A 406 -78.74 -28.75 -61.73
C LEU A 406 -80.23 -28.77 -61.38
N LEU A 407 -80.82 -29.96 -61.20
CA LEU A 407 -82.23 -30.08 -60.81
C LEU A 407 -82.49 -29.50 -59.42
N ARG A 408 -81.59 -29.71 -58.45
CA ARG A 408 -81.70 -29.10 -57.11
C ARG A 408 -81.65 -27.58 -57.18
N GLN A 409 -80.70 -27.01 -57.92
CA GLN A 409 -80.58 -25.56 -58.08
C GLN A 409 -81.81 -24.97 -58.79
N ALA A 410 -82.30 -25.62 -59.85
CA ALA A 410 -83.51 -25.19 -60.56
C ALA A 410 -84.75 -25.25 -59.65
N MET A 411 -84.89 -26.31 -58.84
CA MET A 411 -85.97 -26.42 -57.85
C MET A 411 -85.87 -25.37 -56.75
N GLU A 412 -84.67 -25.11 -56.24
CA GLU A 412 -84.42 -24.11 -55.20
C GLU A 412 -84.75 -22.69 -55.71
N HIS A 413 -84.41 -22.40 -56.98
CA HIS A 413 -84.78 -21.16 -57.65
C HIS A 413 -86.30 -21.01 -57.77
N HIS A 414 -87.00 -22.04 -58.28
CA HIS A 414 -88.46 -22.02 -58.37
C HIS A 414 -89.12 -21.88 -56.98
N GLN A 415 -88.58 -22.53 -55.95
CA GLN A 415 -89.08 -22.40 -54.57
C GLN A 415 -88.97 -20.98 -54.03
N ARG A 416 -87.92 -20.24 -54.38
CA ARG A 416 -87.75 -18.82 -54.01
C ARG A 416 -88.62 -17.88 -54.84
N HIS A 417 -89.00 -18.29 -56.05
CA HIS A 417 -89.73 -17.48 -57.01
C HIS A 417 -90.96 -18.23 -57.58
N PRO A 418 -91.96 -18.59 -56.75
CA PRO A 418 -93.06 -19.46 -57.14
C PRO A 418 -94.03 -18.85 -58.18
N GLY A 419 -93.95 -17.54 -58.42
CA GLY A 419 -94.75 -16.85 -59.44
C GLY A 419 -94.10 -16.79 -60.83
N ASP A 420 -92.89 -17.31 -60.98
CA ASP A 420 -92.15 -17.39 -62.25
C ASP A 420 -92.05 -18.86 -62.66
N ALA A 421 -92.89 -19.25 -63.61
CA ALA A 421 -93.00 -20.63 -64.10
C ALA A 421 -92.19 -20.86 -65.38
N ASP A 422 -91.62 -19.80 -65.96
CA ASP A 422 -90.87 -19.88 -67.20
C ASP A 422 -89.47 -20.46 -66.93
N CYS A 423 -88.94 -21.25 -67.87
CA CYS A 423 -87.59 -21.78 -67.72
C CYS A 423 -86.55 -20.67 -67.98
N PRO A 424 -85.70 -20.30 -67.01
CA PRO A 424 -84.75 -19.20 -67.17
C PRO A 424 -83.58 -19.55 -68.12
N THR A 425 -83.41 -20.81 -68.51
CA THR A 425 -82.33 -21.26 -69.40
C THR A 425 -82.74 -21.27 -70.87
N CYS A 426 -83.94 -21.75 -71.19
CA CYS A 426 -84.42 -21.87 -72.56
C CYS A 426 -85.61 -20.95 -72.91
N GLY A 427 -86.15 -20.21 -71.93
CA GLY A 427 -87.26 -19.27 -72.12
C GLY A 427 -88.61 -19.92 -72.40
N ALA A 428 -88.75 -21.23 -72.16
CA ALA A 428 -90.01 -21.93 -72.35
C ALA A 428 -91.02 -21.51 -71.28
N ALA A 429 -92.22 -21.09 -71.71
CA ALA A 429 -93.29 -20.64 -70.82
C ALA A 429 -93.88 -21.79 -69.99
N ASP A 430 -94.21 -21.54 -68.72
CA ASP A 430 -94.80 -22.51 -67.78
C ASP A 430 -94.03 -23.85 -67.65
N ALA A 431 -92.72 -23.82 -67.93
CA ALA A 431 -91.89 -25.02 -67.99
C ALA A 431 -91.49 -25.59 -66.61
N LEU A 432 -91.53 -24.78 -65.55
CA LEU A 432 -91.22 -25.16 -64.17
C LEU A 432 -92.49 -25.28 -63.31
N ASP A 433 -93.52 -25.92 -63.86
CA ASP A 433 -94.80 -26.16 -63.17
C ASP A 433 -94.70 -27.21 -62.03
N ALA A 434 -95.80 -27.40 -61.31
CA ALA A 434 -95.88 -28.37 -60.21
C ALA A 434 -95.57 -29.81 -60.66
N ASP A 435 -95.93 -30.16 -61.91
CA ASP A 435 -95.65 -31.46 -62.50
C ASP A 435 -94.16 -31.62 -62.82
N TRP A 436 -93.49 -30.56 -63.28
CA TRP A 436 -92.05 -30.52 -63.46
C TRP A 436 -91.34 -30.73 -62.13
N VAL A 437 -91.76 -30.05 -61.06
CA VAL A 437 -91.20 -30.25 -59.71
C VAL A 437 -91.33 -31.70 -59.26
N ALA A 438 -92.49 -32.34 -59.51
CA ALA A 438 -92.70 -33.76 -59.20
C ALA A 438 -91.76 -34.68 -60.01
N ARG A 439 -91.62 -34.43 -61.31
CA ARG A 439 -90.69 -35.17 -62.19
C ARG A 439 -89.22 -34.97 -61.78
N ALA A 440 -88.83 -33.75 -61.47
CA ALA A 440 -87.47 -33.41 -61.02
C ALA A 440 -87.14 -34.10 -59.69
N ARG A 441 -88.08 -34.13 -58.73
CA ARG A 441 -87.92 -34.88 -57.47
C ARG A 441 -87.75 -36.38 -57.70
N ALA A 442 -88.56 -36.98 -58.58
CA ALA A 442 -88.46 -38.40 -58.90
C ALA A 442 -87.12 -38.73 -59.61
N GLU A 443 -86.66 -37.85 -60.50
CA GLU A 443 -85.41 -38.02 -61.22
C GLU A 443 -84.18 -37.84 -60.30
N ILE A 444 -84.23 -36.88 -59.36
CA ILE A 444 -83.23 -36.76 -58.29
C ILE A 444 -83.18 -38.07 -57.50
N ALA A 445 -84.31 -38.56 -57.00
CA ALA A 445 -84.36 -39.80 -56.20
C ALA A 445 -83.84 -41.02 -56.97
N ARG A 446 -84.03 -41.06 -58.30
CA ARG A 446 -83.52 -42.14 -59.17
C ARG A 446 -82.00 -42.06 -59.39
N LEU A 447 -81.46 -40.85 -59.57
CA LEU A 447 -80.04 -40.63 -59.88
C LEU A 447 -79.16 -40.55 -58.63
N GLU A 448 -79.73 -40.25 -57.46
CA GLU A 448 -79.01 -40.02 -56.21
C GLU A 448 -78.14 -41.20 -55.74
N PRO A 449 -78.58 -42.47 -55.79
CA PRO A 449 -77.72 -43.61 -55.46
C PRO A 449 -76.50 -43.74 -56.40
N ALA A 450 -76.66 -43.40 -57.68
CA ALA A 450 -75.57 -43.42 -58.66
C ALA A 450 -74.63 -42.21 -58.49
N ALA A 451 -75.15 -41.07 -58.05
CA ALA A 451 -74.41 -39.83 -57.82
C ALA A 451 -73.61 -39.82 -56.50
N ALA A 452 -74.00 -40.64 -55.51
CA ALA A 452 -73.49 -40.59 -54.14
C ALA A 452 -71.95 -40.65 -54.05
N GLY A 453 -71.31 -41.57 -54.79
CA GLY A 453 -69.85 -41.72 -54.78
C GLY A 453 -69.12 -40.49 -55.35
N ALA A 454 -69.63 -39.90 -56.44
CA ALA A 454 -69.06 -38.68 -57.00
C ALA A 454 -69.32 -37.48 -56.07
N ALA A 455 -70.53 -37.34 -55.52
CA ALA A 455 -70.86 -36.27 -54.59
C ALA A 455 -69.94 -36.26 -53.36
N ALA A 456 -69.68 -37.43 -52.77
CA ALA A 456 -68.75 -37.58 -51.65
C ALA A 456 -67.31 -37.17 -52.01
N ALA A 457 -66.82 -37.54 -53.20
CA ALA A 457 -65.48 -37.16 -53.66
C ALA A 457 -65.33 -35.63 -53.81
N TYR A 458 -66.35 -34.94 -54.31
CA TYR A 458 -66.34 -33.48 -54.41
C TYR A 458 -66.49 -32.79 -53.07
N GLU A 459 -67.32 -33.31 -52.17
CA GLU A 459 -67.44 -32.76 -50.81
C GLU A 459 -66.12 -32.90 -50.04
N ARG A 460 -65.47 -34.07 -50.12
CA ARG A 460 -64.15 -34.31 -49.55
C ARG A 460 -63.09 -33.34 -50.09
N ALA A 461 -63.11 -33.06 -51.38
CA ALA A 461 -62.21 -32.09 -52.00
C ALA A 461 -62.41 -30.65 -51.49
N GLU A 462 -63.65 -30.19 -51.35
CA GLU A 462 -63.93 -28.89 -50.73
C GLU A 462 -63.46 -28.83 -49.27
N GLN A 463 -63.75 -29.88 -48.49
CA GLN A 463 -63.27 -29.97 -47.10
C GLN A 463 -61.74 -29.94 -47.02
N ALA A 464 -61.04 -30.64 -47.92
CA ALA A 464 -59.58 -30.63 -47.98
C ALA A 464 -59.02 -29.24 -48.36
N ARG A 465 -59.67 -28.51 -49.28
CA ARG A 465 -59.31 -27.12 -49.60
C ARG A 465 -59.45 -26.20 -48.39
N ASP A 466 -60.55 -26.32 -47.66
CA ASP A 466 -60.80 -25.48 -46.49
C ASP A 466 -59.80 -25.76 -45.37
N GLN A 467 -59.44 -27.04 -45.14
CA GLN A 467 -58.36 -27.41 -44.23
C GLN A 467 -57.01 -26.81 -44.65
N ALA A 468 -56.68 -26.84 -45.94
CA ALA A 468 -55.46 -26.24 -46.48
C ALA A 468 -55.43 -24.72 -46.28
N ARG A 469 -56.51 -24.02 -46.63
CA ARG A 469 -56.63 -22.56 -46.47
C ARG A 469 -56.55 -22.14 -45.01
N PHE A 470 -57.09 -22.93 -44.08
CA PHE A 470 -56.99 -22.66 -42.65
C PHE A 470 -55.54 -22.62 -42.16
N LEU A 471 -54.62 -23.40 -42.77
CA LEU A 471 -53.19 -23.36 -42.42
C LEU A 471 -52.48 -22.11 -42.98
N MET A 472 -53.01 -21.48 -44.03
CA MET A 472 -52.38 -20.40 -44.80
C MET A 472 -52.68 -19.00 -44.23
N ALA A 473 -52.53 -18.85 -42.91
CA ALA A 473 -52.75 -17.58 -42.22
C ALA A 473 -51.76 -16.48 -42.69
N PRO A 474 -52.21 -15.22 -42.81
CA PRO A 474 -51.35 -14.09 -43.18
C PRO A 474 -50.26 -13.83 -42.13
N PRO A 475 -49.13 -13.19 -42.52
CA PRO A 475 -48.07 -12.85 -41.58
C PRO A 475 -48.56 -11.87 -40.50
N PRO A 476 -48.11 -12.00 -39.25
CA PRO A 476 -48.44 -11.04 -38.19
C PRO A 476 -47.93 -9.63 -38.49
N SER A 477 -48.70 -8.59 -38.17
CA SER A 477 -48.36 -7.19 -38.47
C SER A 477 -47.08 -6.65 -37.82
N TRP A 478 -46.58 -7.32 -36.77
CA TRP A 478 -45.34 -6.95 -36.08
C TRP A 478 -44.09 -7.58 -36.69
N LEU A 479 -44.26 -8.51 -37.63
CA LEU A 479 -43.15 -9.18 -38.30
C LEU A 479 -42.62 -8.27 -39.43
N PRO A 480 -41.33 -7.92 -39.45
CA PRO A 480 -40.78 -7.10 -40.53
C PRO A 480 -40.95 -7.78 -41.89
N ALA A 481 -41.61 -7.10 -42.83
CA ALA A 481 -41.95 -7.65 -44.14
C ALA A 481 -40.71 -7.94 -45.02
N ASP A 482 -39.65 -7.19 -44.81
CA ASP A 482 -38.35 -7.30 -45.46
C ASP A 482 -37.48 -8.45 -44.91
N SER A 483 -37.80 -8.97 -43.72
CA SER A 483 -37.06 -10.11 -43.14
C SER A 483 -37.27 -11.41 -43.93
N ASP A 484 -36.27 -12.29 -43.93
CA ASP A 484 -36.35 -13.62 -44.59
C ASP A 484 -37.62 -14.39 -44.19
N LEU A 485 -37.99 -14.34 -42.91
CA LEU A 485 -39.19 -14.98 -42.40
C LEU A 485 -40.47 -14.28 -42.89
N GLY A 486 -40.49 -12.95 -42.90
CA GLY A 486 -41.62 -12.16 -43.42
C GLY A 486 -41.92 -12.47 -44.88
N GLN A 487 -40.88 -12.53 -45.72
CA GLN A 487 -41.01 -12.85 -47.14
C GLN A 487 -41.52 -14.28 -47.37
N VAL A 488 -40.98 -15.27 -46.65
CA VAL A 488 -41.43 -16.67 -46.76
C VAL A 488 -42.86 -16.86 -46.25
N TRP A 489 -43.27 -16.13 -45.21
CA TRP A 489 -44.64 -16.19 -44.69
C TRP A 489 -45.64 -15.54 -45.65
N ALA A 490 -45.26 -14.44 -46.31
CA ALA A 490 -46.07 -13.86 -47.37
C ALA A 490 -46.29 -14.85 -48.53
N GLN A 491 -45.25 -15.59 -48.93
CA GLN A 491 -45.36 -16.67 -49.91
C GLN A 491 -46.29 -17.78 -49.42
N TRP A 492 -46.18 -18.19 -48.14
CA TRP A 492 -47.07 -19.18 -47.53
C TRP A 492 -48.54 -18.77 -47.65
N ALA A 493 -48.87 -17.55 -47.24
CA ALA A 493 -50.24 -17.01 -47.26
C ALA A 493 -50.81 -16.89 -48.67
N ALA A 494 -49.99 -16.58 -49.67
CA ALA A 494 -50.41 -16.49 -51.08
C ALA A 494 -50.96 -17.82 -51.63
N GLY A 495 -50.63 -18.95 -51.01
CA GLY A 495 -51.18 -20.25 -51.41
C GLY A 495 -52.69 -20.38 -51.23
N ALA A 496 -53.33 -19.52 -50.42
CA ALA A 496 -54.77 -19.59 -50.17
C ALA A 496 -55.61 -19.31 -51.44
N GLU A 497 -55.02 -18.64 -52.42
CA GLU A 497 -55.61 -18.33 -53.73
C GLU A 497 -55.55 -19.53 -54.71
N LEU A 498 -54.80 -20.58 -54.38
CA LEU A 498 -54.71 -21.78 -55.21
C LEU A 498 -56.02 -22.57 -55.14
N THR A 499 -56.47 -23.09 -56.30
CA THR A 499 -57.72 -23.85 -56.42
C THR A 499 -57.50 -25.32 -56.73
N ASP A 500 -56.37 -25.65 -57.36
CA ASP A 500 -55.97 -27.02 -57.62
C ASP A 500 -55.43 -27.70 -56.36
N LEU A 501 -55.89 -28.94 -56.12
CA LEU A 501 -55.53 -29.71 -54.92
C LEU A 501 -54.07 -30.17 -54.93
N GLY A 502 -53.53 -30.47 -56.12
CA GLY A 502 -52.14 -30.88 -56.30
C GLY A 502 -51.18 -29.71 -56.06
N GLU A 503 -51.49 -28.55 -56.65
CA GLU A 503 -50.73 -27.30 -56.41
C GLU A 503 -50.77 -26.89 -54.94
N LEU A 504 -51.94 -26.98 -54.28
CA LEU A 504 -52.05 -26.75 -52.84
C LEU A 504 -51.17 -27.71 -52.02
N ALA A 505 -51.16 -29.00 -52.37
CA ALA A 505 -50.35 -29.99 -51.67
C ALA A 505 -48.84 -29.74 -51.86
N GLU A 506 -48.41 -29.40 -53.07
CA GLU A 506 -47.01 -29.06 -53.37
C GLU A 506 -46.57 -27.77 -52.68
N HIS A 507 -47.44 -26.75 -52.65
CA HIS A 507 -47.18 -25.50 -51.93
C HIS A 507 -47.04 -25.74 -50.42
N ILE A 508 -47.94 -26.55 -49.82
CA ILE A 508 -47.84 -26.91 -48.39
C ILE A 508 -46.51 -27.60 -48.09
N GLU A 509 -46.11 -28.55 -48.94
CA GLU A 509 -44.90 -29.34 -48.73
C GLU A 509 -43.61 -28.52 -48.92
N SER A 510 -43.55 -27.68 -49.94
CA SER A 510 -42.36 -26.90 -50.30
C SER A 510 -42.24 -25.62 -49.48
N THR A 511 -43.25 -24.74 -49.54
CA THR A 511 -43.27 -23.45 -48.84
C THR A 511 -43.44 -23.65 -47.34
N GLY A 512 -44.22 -24.62 -46.89
CA GLY A 512 -44.38 -24.93 -45.46
C GLY A 512 -43.10 -25.44 -44.81
N ARG A 513 -42.28 -26.20 -45.56
CA ARG A 513 -40.94 -26.62 -45.11
C ARG A 513 -40.02 -25.41 -44.94
N ARG A 514 -40.00 -24.49 -45.91
CA ARG A 514 -39.20 -23.25 -45.86
C ARG A 514 -39.65 -22.35 -44.72
N LEU A 515 -40.97 -22.19 -44.53
CA LEU A 515 -41.56 -21.40 -43.44
C LEU A 515 -41.07 -21.91 -42.08
N ARG A 516 -41.12 -23.23 -41.87
CA ARG A 516 -40.65 -23.83 -40.62
C ARG A 516 -39.16 -23.64 -40.41
N SER A 517 -38.32 -23.85 -41.43
CA SER A 517 -36.87 -23.62 -41.28
C SER A 517 -36.56 -22.16 -40.94
N SER A 518 -37.20 -21.20 -41.62
CA SER A 518 -37.01 -19.77 -41.35
C SER A 518 -37.51 -19.38 -39.96
N ALA A 519 -38.63 -19.95 -39.51
CA ALA A 519 -39.16 -19.69 -38.17
C ALA A 519 -38.24 -20.25 -37.07
N VAL A 520 -37.67 -21.45 -37.25
CA VAL A 520 -36.69 -22.03 -36.32
C VAL A 520 -35.41 -21.19 -36.26
N ALA A 521 -34.89 -20.75 -37.41
CA ALA A 521 -33.72 -19.89 -37.47
C ALA A 521 -33.97 -18.54 -36.77
N ALA A 522 -35.12 -17.90 -37.02
CA ALA A 522 -35.51 -16.66 -36.37
C ALA A 522 -35.68 -16.82 -34.85
N ARG A 523 -36.28 -17.92 -34.39
CA ARG A 523 -36.40 -18.24 -32.95
C ARG A 523 -35.05 -18.40 -32.27
N LYS A 524 -34.12 -19.10 -32.93
CA LYS A 524 -32.75 -19.30 -32.43
C LYS A 524 -32.01 -17.96 -32.34
N ALA A 525 -31.98 -17.19 -33.43
CA ALA A 525 -31.33 -15.88 -33.46
C ALA A 525 -31.92 -14.89 -32.45
N ALA A 526 -33.24 -14.92 -32.24
CA ALA A 526 -33.89 -14.11 -31.22
C ALA A 526 -33.57 -14.56 -29.79
N THR A 527 -33.38 -15.86 -29.56
CA THR A 527 -32.97 -16.40 -28.26
C THR A 527 -31.55 -16.01 -27.91
N GLU A 528 -30.62 -16.12 -28.88
CA GLU A 528 -29.22 -15.70 -28.72
C GLU A 528 -29.12 -14.20 -28.41
N ARG A 529 -29.82 -13.35 -29.16
CA ARG A 529 -29.84 -11.90 -28.90
C ARG A 529 -30.54 -11.49 -27.60
N LEU A 530 -31.51 -12.27 -27.12
CA LEU A 530 -32.15 -12.00 -25.83
C LEU A 530 -31.29 -12.45 -24.64
N ALA A 531 -30.23 -13.23 -24.86
CA ALA A 531 -29.31 -13.68 -23.82
C ALA A 531 -28.31 -12.58 -23.41
N ASP A 532 -27.91 -11.71 -24.34
CA ASP A 532 -27.21 -10.45 -24.06
C ASP A 532 -28.09 -9.26 -24.47
N PRO A 533 -28.98 -8.79 -23.58
CA PRO A 533 -29.87 -7.66 -23.88
C PRO A 533 -29.14 -6.32 -23.99
N THR A 534 -27.88 -6.26 -23.55
CA THR A 534 -27.10 -5.01 -23.47
C THR A 534 -26.25 -4.77 -24.72
N ASP A 535 -26.10 -5.77 -25.59
CA ASP A 535 -25.31 -5.69 -26.83
C ASP A 535 -23.88 -5.18 -26.57
N GLY A 536 -23.24 -5.69 -25.50
CA GLY A 536 -21.89 -5.28 -25.07
C GLY A 536 -21.81 -4.02 -24.20
N TRP A 537 -22.90 -3.32 -23.91
CA TRP A 537 -22.90 -2.14 -23.03
C TRP A 537 -22.47 -2.45 -21.59
N ALA A 538 -22.76 -3.64 -21.08
CA ALA A 538 -22.52 -3.99 -19.67
C ALA A 538 -21.08 -3.74 -19.20
N GLU A 539 -20.08 -4.04 -20.03
CA GLU A 539 -18.67 -3.81 -19.69
C GLU A 539 -18.33 -2.31 -19.64
N LEU A 540 -18.82 -1.54 -20.61
CA LEU A 540 -18.64 -0.08 -20.62
C LEU A 540 -19.39 0.60 -19.48
N ALA A 541 -20.55 0.08 -19.11
CA ALA A 541 -21.35 0.53 -17.98
C ALA A 541 -20.61 0.35 -16.65
N GLU A 542 -19.97 -0.81 -16.45
CA GLU A 542 -19.14 -1.07 -15.27
C GLU A 542 -17.93 -0.12 -15.21
N GLN A 543 -17.22 0.07 -16.33
CA GLN A 543 -16.10 1.02 -16.40
C GLN A 543 -16.55 2.47 -16.10
N LEU A 544 -17.71 2.88 -16.63
CA LEU A 544 -18.29 4.20 -16.40
C LEU A 544 -18.70 4.38 -14.93
N ALA A 545 -19.31 3.37 -14.32
CA ALA A 545 -19.69 3.40 -12.90
C ALA A 545 -18.46 3.49 -12.00
N ALA A 546 -17.43 2.68 -12.26
CA ALA A 546 -16.17 2.72 -11.52
C ALA A 546 -15.50 4.11 -11.63
N TRP A 547 -15.50 4.70 -12.82
CA TRP A 547 -14.97 6.05 -13.03
C TRP A 547 -15.76 7.11 -12.25
N VAL A 548 -17.10 7.01 -12.19
CA VAL A 548 -17.94 7.93 -11.39
C VAL A 548 -17.60 7.82 -9.90
N ASP A 549 -17.41 6.61 -9.38
CA ASP A 549 -17.04 6.42 -7.98
C ASP A 549 -15.66 7.01 -7.68
N ASP A 550 -14.69 6.80 -8.57
CA ASP A 550 -13.37 7.44 -8.49
C ASP A 550 -13.49 8.97 -8.56
N ALA A 551 -14.35 9.52 -9.42
CA ALA A 551 -14.59 10.96 -9.54
C ALA A 551 -15.21 11.57 -8.27
N ARG A 552 -16.19 10.89 -7.67
CA ARG A 552 -16.77 11.29 -6.38
C ARG A 552 -15.74 11.21 -5.25
N ALA A 553 -14.92 10.17 -5.25
CA ALA A 553 -13.87 10.01 -4.25
C ALA A 553 -12.77 11.07 -4.42
N ALA A 554 -12.45 11.45 -5.66
CA ALA A 554 -11.50 12.53 -5.95
C ALA A 554 -11.99 13.88 -5.42
N LEU A 555 -13.30 14.20 -5.52
CA LEU A 555 -13.87 15.43 -4.94
C LEU A 555 -13.63 15.50 -3.43
N ARG A 556 -13.94 14.43 -2.70
CA ARG A 556 -13.65 14.32 -1.25
C ARG A 556 -12.17 14.44 -0.94
N ALA A 557 -11.32 13.84 -1.76
CA ALA A 557 -9.87 13.93 -1.62
C ALA A 557 -9.38 15.39 -1.79
N ARG A 558 -9.97 16.19 -2.71
CA ARG A 558 -9.60 17.61 -2.88
C ARG A 558 -9.86 18.43 -1.63
N GLU A 559 -11.00 18.19 -0.97
CA GLU A 559 -11.42 18.90 0.23
C GLU A 559 -10.51 18.57 1.43
N THR A 560 -10.06 17.32 1.51
CA THR A 560 -9.26 16.82 2.64
C THR A 560 -7.74 16.97 2.46
N LEU A 561 -7.25 17.04 1.21
CA LEU A 561 -5.82 17.15 0.91
C LEU A 561 -5.19 18.43 1.46
N ARG A 562 -5.83 19.59 1.28
CA ARG A 562 -5.26 20.87 1.73
C ARG A 562 -5.01 20.92 3.24
N PRO A 563 -5.96 20.54 4.12
CA PRO A 563 -5.68 20.39 5.55
C PRO A 563 -4.57 19.38 5.87
N ALA A 564 -4.51 18.25 5.16
CA ALA A 564 -3.48 17.23 5.36
C ALA A 564 -2.07 17.75 4.99
N GLU A 565 -1.94 18.50 3.89
CA GLU A 565 -0.67 19.12 3.48
C GLU A 565 -0.20 20.18 4.47
N GLN A 566 -1.13 21.00 4.98
CA GLN A 566 -0.82 21.97 6.05
C GLN A 566 -0.31 21.26 7.31
N ALA A 567 -0.96 20.17 7.71
CA ALA A 567 -0.54 19.34 8.83
C ALA A 567 0.87 18.76 8.61
N LEU A 568 1.13 18.18 7.44
CA LEU A 568 2.44 17.62 7.08
C LEU A 568 3.54 18.68 7.06
N HIS A 569 3.27 19.86 6.49
CA HIS A 569 4.24 20.95 6.41
C HIS A 569 4.64 21.44 7.80
N TRP A 570 3.63 21.72 8.65
CA TRP A 570 3.88 22.13 10.03
C TRP A 570 4.59 21.04 10.83
N PHE A 571 4.12 19.78 10.75
CA PHE A 571 4.69 18.69 11.50
C PHE A 571 6.14 18.42 11.10
N THR A 572 6.46 18.50 9.80
CA THR A 572 7.84 18.41 9.29
C THR A 572 8.74 19.47 9.92
N ALA A 573 8.29 20.73 9.95
CA ALA A 573 9.06 21.83 10.53
C ALA A 573 9.26 21.64 12.05
N CYS A 574 8.19 21.32 12.77
CA CYS A 574 8.21 21.04 14.20
C CYS A 574 9.11 19.83 14.55
N ALA A 575 9.01 18.73 13.79
CA ALA A 575 9.82 17.55 13.99
C ALA A 575 11.31 17.85 13.75
N ARG A 576 11.64 18.70 12.76
CA ARG A 576 13.03 19.15 12.53
C ARG A 576 13.59 19.92 13.73
N GLU A 577 12.81 20.84 14.30
CA GLU A 577 13.22 21.60 15.49
C GLU A 577 13.40 20.69 16.71
N LEU A 578 12.43 19.81 16.99
CA LEU A 578 12.51 18.85 18.10
C LEU A 578 13.70 17.90 17.97
N ARG A 579 13.99 17.42 16.75
CA ARG A 579 15.20 16.61 16.48
C ARG A 579 16.48 17.38 16.81
N ALA A 580 16.59 18.62 16.36
CA ALA A 580 17.76 19.47 16.63
C ALA A 580 17.92 19.75 18.13
N GLU A 581 16.82 20.04 18.84
CA GLU A 581 16.83 20.28 20.28
C GLU A 581 17.24 19.04 21.08
N ARG A 582 16.71 17.86 20.74
CA ARG A 582 17.04 16.60 21.42
C ARG A 582 18.46 16.12 21.11
N LEU A 583 18.96 16.40 19.91
CA LEU A 583 20.34 16.06 19.52
C LEU A 583 21.39 16.99 20.15
N ARG A 584 21.03 18.26 20.44
CA ARG A 584 21.95 19.30 20.91
C ARG A 584 22.86 18.86 22.08
N PRO A 585 22.38 18.23 23.17
CA PRO A 585 23.26 17.83 24.28
C PRO A 585 24.31 16.79 23.86
N LEU A 586 23.93 15.85 22.98
CA LEU A 586 24.81 14.83 22.45
C LEU A 586 25.84 15.44 21.48
N ALA A 587 25.38 16.33 20.59
CA ALA A 587 26.23 17.07 19.65
C ALA A 587 27.29 17.89 20.40
N SER A 588 26.90 18.68 21.40
CA SER A 588 27.85 19.46 22.20
C SER A 588 28.83 18.58 23.00
N HIS A 589 28.44 17.37 23.42
CA HIS A 589 29.38 16.44 24.04
C HIS A 589 30.35 15.85 23.01
N ALA A 590 29.86 15.50 21.82
CA ALA A 590 30.69 15.02 20.73
C ALA A 590 31.72 16.07 20.29
N GLU A 591 31.33 17.34 20.19
CA GLU A 591 32.23 18.47 19.93
C GLU A 591 33.33 18.58 20.99
N ARG A 592 32.98 18.46 22.29
CA ARG A 592 33.97 18.49 23.38
C ARG A 592 34.94 17.32 23.32
N VAL A 593 34.46 16.12 22.99
CA VAL A 593 35.34 14.94 22.82
C VAL A 593 36.22 15.13 21.60
N TRP A 594 35.67 15.58 20.47
CA TRP A 594 36.43 15.88 19.24
C TRP A 594 37.56 16.87 19.49
N GLN A 595 37.29 17.98 20.18
CA GLN A 595 38.31 18.99 20.52
C GLN A 595 39.51 18.42 21.30
N ARG A 596 39.29 17.35 22.08
CA ARG A 596 40.35 16.67 22.83
C ARG A 596 41.08 15.61 22.01
N LEU A 597 40.43 15.04 20.99
CA LEU A 597 40.99 13.96 20.18
C LEU A 597 41.64 14.44 18.88
N ARG A 598 41.33 15.64 18.38
CA ARG A 598 41.84 16.11 17.09
C ARG A 598 43.38 16.28 17.09
N GLN A 599 44.00 15.83 16.00
CA GLN A 599 45.43 16.00 15.72
C GLN A 599 45.71 17.42 15.25
N GLU A 600 45.01 17.84 14.19
CA GLU A 600 45.15 19.17 13.63
C GLU A 600 44.19 20.16 14.28
N ARG A 601 44.74 21.24 14.86
CA ARG A 601 43.94 22.31 15.49
C ARG A 601 43.09 23.11 14.49
N HIS A 602 43.27 22.86 13.20
CA HIS A 602 42.65 23.57 12.09
C HIS A 602 41.33 22.94 11.63
N ILE A 603 41.01 21.73 12.12
CA ILE A 603 39.78 21.00 11.79
C ILE A 603 38.80 21.09 12.97
N ASP A 604 37.69 21.79 12.74
CA ASP A 604 36.62 21.98 13.73
C ASP A 604 35.35 21.24 13.32
N LEU A 605 34.66 20.66 14.31
CA LEU A 605 33.33 20.07 14.15
C LEU A 605 32.30 21.21 14.28
N GLU A 606 31.73 21.66 13.17
CA GLU A 606 30.79 22.79 13.17
C GLU A 606 29.38 22.39 13.61
N ALA A 607 28.89 21.25 13.11
CA ALA A 607 27.55 20.78 13.43
C ALA A 607 27.39 19.26 13.24
N LEU A 608 26.61 18.67 14.13
CA LEU A 608 26.09 17.30 14.02
C LEU A 608 24.59 17.36 13.78
N ARG A 609 24.11 16.84 12.65
CA ARG A 609 22.70 16.93 12.23
C ARG A 609 22.16 15.57 11.79
N LEU A 610 20.91 15.28 12.14
CA LEU A 610 20.16 14.15 11.56
C LEU A 610 19.45 14.64 10.31
N VAL A 611 19.87 14.17 9.13
CA VAL A 611 19.35 14.65 7.82
C VAL A 611 18.85 13.51 6.94
N GLY A 612 18.09 13.85 5.91
CA GLY A 612 17.54 12.90 4.96
C GLY A 612 16.31 12.15 5.49
N ARG A 613 15.65 11.42 4.58
CA ARG A 613 14.47 10.59 4.85
C ARG A 613 14.60 9.25 4.13
N GLY A 614 13.89 8.22 4.61
CA GLY A 614 13.87 6.91 3.97
C GLY A 614 15.28 6.33 3.78
N ALA A 615 15.61 5.85 2.59
CA ALA A 615 16.93 5.28 2.28
C ALA A 615 18.08 6.31 2.28
N GLN A 616 17.79 7.60 2.21
CA GLN A 616 18.78 8.68 2.16
C GLN A 616 19.08 9.29 3.55
N ARG A 617 18.51 8.72 4.63
CA ARG A 617 18.73 9.22 6.00
C ARG A 617 20.15 8.95 6.48
N ARG A 618 20.78 9.95 7.10
CA ARG A 618 22.15 9.89 7.59
C ARG A 618 22.43 10.90 8.69
N VAL A 619 23.50 10.64 9.44
CA VAL A 619 24.12 11.64 10.30
C VAL A 619 25.03 12.52 9.43
N ALA A 620 24.64 13.77 9.25
CA ALA A 620 25.50 14.78 8.65
C ALA A 620 26.42 15.34 9.72
N VAL A 621 27.71 15.24 9.43
CA VAL A 621 28.79 15.85 10.19
C VAL A 621 29.36 16.95 9.31
N ASP A 622 29.24 18.20 9.76
CA ASP A 622 29.81 19.36 9.10
C ASP A 622 31.15 19.68 9.76
N VAL A 623 32.19 19.79 8.96
CA VAL A 623 33.58 20.00 9.39
C VAL A 623 34.13 21.23 8.66
N SER A 624 34.78 22.14 9.37
CA SER A 624 35.50 23.28 8.78
C SER A 624 36.99 23.10 8.87
N VAL A 625 37.70 23.57 7.85
CA VAL A 625 39.17 23.63 7.81
C VAL A 625 39.58 25.09 7.76
N ASP A 626 40.42 25.53 8.71
CA ASP A 626 40.93 26.92 8.79
C ASP A 626 39.83 28.00 8.81
N GLY A 627 38.69 27.71 9.44
CA GLY A 627 37.54 28.62 9.49
C GLY A 627 36.82 28.84 8.14
N THR A 628 37.22 28.12 7.09
CA THR A 628 36.47 28.01 5.85
C THR A 628 35.50 26.84 5.95
N GLY A 629 34.20 27.14 6.07
CA GLY A 629 33.16 26.13 6.13
C GLY A 629 33.10 25.36 4.82
N SER A 630 33.35 24.05 4.85
CA SER A 630 33.06 23.18 3.71
C SER A 630 31.56 22.88 3.70
N ALA A 631 30.85 23.40 2.70
CA ALA A 631 29.44 23.08 2.47
C ALA A 631 29.29 21.64 1.93
N GLY A 632 29.60 20.62 2.73
CA GLY A 632 29.51 19.23 2.31
C GLY A 632 30.02 18.23 3.34
N HIS A 633 29.38 17.06 3.36
CA HIS A 633 29.78 15.90 4.16
C HIS A 633 31.21 15.49 3.75
N ALA A 634 32.20 15.81 4.58
CA ALA A 634 33.61 15.65 4.23
C ALA A 634 34.35 14.54 5.00
N PRO A 635 33.84 13.28 5.11
CA PRO A 635 34.68 12.17 5.58
C PRO A 635 35.96 11.97 4.75
N GLY A 636 35.95 12.39 3.48
CA GLY A 636 37.09 12.25 2.57
C GLY A 636 38.23 13.26 2.78
N LEU A 637 38.07 14.24 3.67
CA LEU A 637 39.12 15.19 4.05
C LEU A 637 39.88 14.77 5.31
N LEU A 638 39.37 13.78 6.05
CA LEU A 638 39.95 13.34 7.32
C LEU A 638 40.98 12.22 7.11
N SER A 639 42.07 12.27 7.86
CA SER A 639 43.00 11.13 7.94
C SER A 639 42.32 9.91 8.60
N GLN A 640 42.90 8.71 8.44
CA GLN A 640 42.35 7.50 9.07
C GLN A 640 42.27 7.61 10.60
N GLY A 641 43.23 8.30 11.23
CA GLY A 641 43.23 8.55 12.68
C GLY A 641 42.19 9.56 13.13
N GLU A 642 42.03 10.65 12.37
CA GLU A 642 41.00 11.67 12.62
C GLU A 642 39.60 11.12 12.43
N PHE A 643 39.42 10.27 11.43
CA PHE A 643 38.18 9.56 11.22
C PHE A 643 37.80 8.69 12.45
N GLN A 644 38.77 7.96 13.00
CA GLN A 644 38.57 7.15 14.19
C GLN A 644 38.24 8.01 15.43
N ALA A 645 38.92 9.15 15.58
CA ALA A 645 38.62 10.14 16.61
C ALA A 645 37.18 10.68 16.49
N LEU A 646 36.69 10.91 15.26
CA LEU A 646 35.31 11.37 15.01
C LEU A 646 34.29 10.28 15.38
N ALA A 647 34.56 9.03 15.05
CA ALA A 647 33.68 7.91 15.41
C ALA A 647 33.55 7.78 16.94
N LEU A 648 34.67 7.89 17.67
CA LEU A 648 34.69 7.88 19.13
C LEU A 648 33.98 9.09 19.73
N SER A 649 34.15 10.27 19.14
CA SER A 649 33.50 11.49 19.62
C SER A 649 31.97 11.42 19.52
N ILE A 650 31.42 10.70 18.54
CA ILE A 650 29.98 10.47 18.41
C ILE A 650 29.51 9.32 19.33
N CYS A 651 30.31 8.26 19.48
CA CYS A 651 29.89 7.05 20.18
C CYS A 651 30.01 7.11 21.71
N LEU A 652 31.11 7.66 22.25
CA LEU A 652 31.33 7.79 23.69
C LEU A 652 30.21 8.57 24.42
N PRO A 653 29.71 9.73 23.91
CA PRO A 653 28.58 10.45 24.51
C PRO A 653 27.34 9.58 24.77
N ARG A 654 27.07 8.57 23.92
CA ARG A 654 25.88 7.72 24.03
C ARG A 654 25.85 6.95 25.35
N THR A 655 27.02 6.62 25.89
CA THR A 655 27.12 5.93 27.18
C THR A 655 26.65 6.80 28.33
N MET A 656 26.71 8.12 28.19
CA MET A 656 26.37 9.09 29.23
C MET A 656 24.90 9.52 29.19
N VAL A 657 24.11 9.03 28.23
CA VAL A 657 22.69 9.37 28.11
C VAL A 657 21.90 8.86 29.34
N PRO A 658 21.00 9.69 29.91
CA PRO A 658 20.11 9.27 31.00
C PRO A 658 19.28 8.04 30.62
N GLY A 659 19.09 7.12 31.57
CA GLY A 659 18.35 5.89 31.33
C GLY A 659 19.14 4.73 30.73
N ASN A 660 20.41 4.93 30.38
CA ASN A 660 21.27 3.82 29.93
C ASN A 660 21.49 2.80 31.08
N PRO A 661 20.95 1.56 30.95
CA PRO A 661 21.06 0.51 31.97
C PRO A 661 22.48 -0.06 32.05
N PHE A 662 23.30 0.12 31.02
CA PHE A 662 24.66 -0.41 31.03
C PHE A 662 25.58 0.59 31.74
N GLY A 663 25.95 0.24 32.96
CA GLY A 663 26.99 0.91 33.72
C GLY A 663 28.38 0.75 33.11
N PHE A 664 28.55 -0.21 32.19
CA PHE A 664 29.81 -0.53 31.53
C PHE A 664 29.86 -0.18 30.03
N LEU A 665 31.07 -0.05 29.50
CA LEU A 665 31.39 0.05 28.08
C LEU A 665 32.69 -0.73 27.81
N VAL A 666 32.64 -1.64 26.85
CA VAL A 666 33.83 -2.39 26.38
C VAL A 666 34.32 -1.79 25.08
N LEU A 667 35.60 -1.41 25.04
CA LEU A 667 36.28 -0.92 23.84
C LEU A 667 37.34 -1.93 23.39
N ASP A 668 37.26 -2.39 22.14
CA ASP A 668 38.27 -3.25 21.52
C ASP A 668 39.12 -2.44 20.53
N ASP A 669 40.35 -2.19 20.95
CA ASP A 669 41.43 -1.54 20.23
C ASP A 669 41.11 -0.12 19.72
N PRO A 670 40.82 0.85 20.62
CA PRO A 670 40.38 2.18 20.22
C PRO A 670 41.50 3.07 19.64
N VAL A 671 42.77 2.62 19.66
CA VAL A 671 43.97 3.43 19.38
C VAL A 671 44.49 3.28 17.94
N GLN A 672 43.83 2.47 17.11
CA GLN A 672 44.30 2.20 15.75
C GLN A 672 44.39 3.46 14.89
N ALA A 673 45.47 3.57 14.10
CA ALA A 673 45.77 4.69 13.20
C ALA A 673 45.85 6.08 13.87
N MET A 674 45.99 6.14 15.21
CA MET A 674 46.17 7.39 15.96
C MET A 674 47.65 7.73 16.18
N ASP A 675 47.97 9.01 16.13
CA ASP A 675 49.27 9.54 16.57
C ASP A 675 49.32 9.67 18.11
N THR A 676 50.49 10.00 18.65
CA THR A 676 50.72 10.05 20.10
C THR A 676 49.86 11.12 20.80
N GLU A 677 49.66 12.29 20.18
CA GLU A 677 48.86 13.38 20.75
C GLU A 677 47.38 12.98 20.86
N THR A 678 46.84 12.32 19.83
CA THR A 678 45.47 11.75 19.88
C THR A 678 45.34 10.69 20.96
N VAL A 679 46.36 9.83 21.13
CA VAL A 679 46.34 8.81 22.20
C VAL A 679 46.31 9.46 23.58
N GLU A 680 47.05 10.54 23.81
CA GLU A 680 46.99 11.31 25.06
C GLU A 680 45.59 11.92 25.28
N GLY A 681 45.02 12.55 24.24
CA GLY A 681 43.66 13.07 24.27
C GLY A 681 42.63 11.99 24.60
N LEU A 682 42.77 10.82 23.98
CA LEU A 682 41.93 9.65 24.23
C LEU A 682 42.08 9.14 25.66
N ALA A 683 43.29 9.05 26.20
CA ALA A 683 43.53 8.68 27.59
C ALA A 683 42.76 9.60 28.55
N ALA A 684 42.81 10.91 28.33
CA ALA A 684 42.09 11.90 29.14
C ALA A 684 40.56 11.77 29.01
N VAL A 685 40.04 11.52 27.80
CA VAL A 685 38.60 11.30 27.58
C VAL A 685 38.12 10.00 28.24
N LEU A 686 38.87 8.90 28.09
CA LEU A 686 38.51 7.62 28.72
C LEU A 686 38.55 7.72 30.24
N ALA A 687 39.56 8.37 30.82
CA ALA A 687 39.62 8.59 32.26
C ALA A 687 38.42 9.43 32.77
N GLU A 688 38.00 10.44 32.00
CA GLU A 688 36.82 11.25 32.33
C GLU A 688 35.53 10.45 32.30
N VAL A 689 35.29 9.70 31.22
CA VAL A 689 34.10 8.83 31.11
C VAL A 689 34.13 7.73 32.19
N GLY A 690 35.32 7.21 32.50
CA GLY A 690 35.59 6.24 33.56
C GLY A 690 35.18 6.72 34.96
N ARG A 691 35.10 8.03 35.22
CA ARG A 691 34.58 8.56 36.50
C ARG A 691 33.09 8.28 36.70
N HIS A 692 32.36 8.05 35.62
CA HIS A 692 30.91 7.89 35.64
C HIS A 692 30.43 6.52 35.18
N ARG A 693 31.25 5.81 34.40
CA ARG A 693 30.97 4.49 33.81
C ARG A 693 32.15 3.55 34.01
N GLN A 694 31.89 2.25 34.00
CA GLN A 694 32.91 1.23 33.98
C GLN A 694 33.44 1.06 32.56
N LEU A 695 34.68 1.41 32.31
CA LEU A 695 35.32 1.23 31.01
C LEU A 695 36.26 0.05 31.05
N VAL A 696 36.12 -0.85 30.08
CA VAL A 696 37.05 -1.96 29.84
C VAL A 696 37.64 -1.78 28.46
N VAL A 697 38.90 -1.39 28.39
CA VAL A 697 39.61 -1.13 27.14
C VAL A 697 40.60 -2.23 26.88
N PHE A 698 40.42 -2.95 25.79
CA PHE A 698 41.44 -3.87 25.27
C PHE A 698 42.29 -3.12 24.25
N THR A 699 43.61 -3.16 24.39
CA THR A 699 44.53 -2.51 23.43
C THR A 699 45.80 -3.32 23.27
N HIS A 700 46.39 -3.28 22.07
CA HIS A 700 47.75 -3.76 21.87
C HIS A 700 48.79 -2.64 21.89
N ASP A 701 48.32 -1.39 21.88
CA ASP A 701 49.14 -0.20 21.80
C ASP A 701 49.57 0.24 23.21
N THR A 702 50.88 0.23 23.46
CA THR A 702 51.46 0.63 24.75
C THR A 702 51.42 2.14 24.97
N ARG A 703 51.19 2.95 23.93
CA ARG A 703 51.10 4.41 24.07
C ARG A 703 49.93 4.81 24.96
N LEU A 704 48.83 4.06 24.98
CA LEU A 704 47.67 4.35 25.83
C LEU A 704 47.96 4.20 27.33
N PRO A 705 48.44 3.04 27.84
CA PRO A 705 48.83 2.92 29.24
C PRO A 705 49.98 3.86 29.61
N ASP A 706 50.93 4.13 28.69
CA ASP A 706 51.99 5.11 28.92
C ASP A 706 51.45 6.53 29.10
N SER A 707 50.46 6.93 28.29
CA SER A 707 49.75 8.21 28.42
C SER A 707 48.96 8.32 29.72
N LEU A 708 48.26 7.27 30.14
CA LEU A 708 47.53 7.26 31.40
C LEU A 708 48.46 7.45 32.60
N HIS A 709 49.61 6.76 32.62
CA HIS A 709 50.63 6.94 33.65
C HIS A 709 51.24 8.35 33.62
N ARG A 710 51.67 8.81 32.44
CA ARG A 710 52.31 10.13 32.26
C ARG A 710 51.40 11.28 32.71
N LEU A 711 50.10 11.19 32.43
CA LEU A 711 49.10 12.20 32.78
C LEU A 711 48.55 12.04 34.23
N GLY A 712 48.96 11.01 34.97
CA GLY A 712 48.48 10.76 36.33
C GLY A 712 46.99 10.44 36.40
N LEU A 713 46.44 9.80 35.37
CA LEU A 713 45.02 9.50 35.26
C LEU A 713 44.70 8.16 35.94
N PRO A 714 43.60 8.06 36.72
CA PRO A 714 43.26 6.83 37.44
C PRO A 714 42.83 5.74 36.45
N ALA A 715 43.60 4.65 36.39
CA ALA A 715 43.28 3.46 35.62
C ALA A 715 43.90 2.20 36.24
N THR A 716 43.20 1.07 36.13
CA THR A 716 43.75 -0.26 36.43
C THR A 716 44.30 -0.86 35.15
N ILE A 717 45.61 -1.08 35.08
CA ILE A 717 46.27 -1.63 33.89
C ILE A 717 46.65 -3.08 34.18
N ARG A 718 46.22 -3.99 33.30
CA ARG A 718 46.44 -5.44 33.41
C ARG A 718 47.05 -5.99 32.13
N MET A 719 47.88 -7.02 32.24
CA MET A 719 48.59 -7.58 31.09
C MET A 719 47.99 -8.93 30.69
N ILE A 720 47.60 -9.09 29.43
CA ILE A 720 47.08 -10.35 28.90
C ILE A 720 48.14 -11.08 28.09
N HIS A 721 48.33 -12.35 28.44
CA HIS A 721 49.34 -13.24 27.88
C HIS A 721 48.68 -14.44 27.20
N ARG A 722 49.34 -14.95 26.17
CA ARG A 722 48.95 -16.19 25.50
C ARG A 722 50.20 -17.02 25.23
N ASP A 723 50.16 -18.29 25.57
CA ASP A 723 51.21 -19.26 25.23
C ASP A 723 50.72 -20.28 24.17
N ALA A 724 51.47 -21.38 24.01
CA ALA A 724 51.11 -22.47 23.11
C ALA A 724 49.75 -23.09 23.46
N MET A 725 49.08 -23.74 22.49
CA MET A 725 47.77 -24.38 22.74
C MET A 725 46.65 -23.43 23.19
N SER A 726 46.76 -22.12 22.90
CA SER A 726 45.71 -21.15 23.22
C SER A 726 45.42 -21.01 24.72
N ASN A 727 46.38 -21.26 25.61
CA ASN A 727 46.25 -20.88 27.00
C ASN A 727 46.37 -19.37 27.13
N VAL A 728 45.43 -18.74 27.81
CA VAL A 728 45.37 -17.29 27.98
C VAL A 728 45.21 -16.99 29.46
N TRP A 729 45.99 -16.05 29.99
CA TRP A 729 45.85 -15.57 31.38
C TRP A 729 46.11 -14.07 31.45
N VAL A 730 45.64 -13.44 32.54
CA VAL A 730 45.78 -12.00 32.75
C VAL A 730 46.37 -11.73 34.12
N ASP A 731 47.46 -10.97 34.13
CA ASP A 731 48.16 -10.50 35.32
C ASP A 731 47.57 -9.16 35.81
#